data_AF-A0A367FYI9-F1
#
_entry.id   AF-A0A367FYI9-F1
#
_cell.length_a   1.000
_cell.length_b   1.000
_cell.length_c   1.000
_cell.angle_alpha   90.00
_cell.angle_beta   90.00
_cell.angle_gamma   90.00
#
_symmetry.space_group_name_H-M   'P 1'
#
loop_
_entity.id
_entity.type
_entity.pdbx_description
1 polymer ?
#
loop_
_entity_poly.entity_id
_entity_poly.type
_entity_poly.pdbx_seq_one_letter_code
_entity_poly.pdbx_strand_id
1 'polypeptide(L)'
;MNRKWWKFLFLLPISVCTLYAGGYAAQFIKNYQEWTSAGNFAGNGTYPQAASLHPLVCFHTALTDFPYNLYGIFLCLVLFGLLTFLLMRMGYDRNGEISDHDRNLNYSTKGTYGTSGFMTPDEMMKVLELTGDVKKNKGTILGKLNGKAVCLPYQTRMNKNIAVYGASGSMKSRAFARNMIFQCVARGQEGNNASGESLIITDPKSELYESMSAYLENEGYVVKAFNLVNPENSDSWNCLGEINGQETMAQVFADVIIQNTGSGKGDHFWDNAEMNLLKALVLYVDQGFPPEARNIGQVYKLLTMSSEKELNSLFDLLPVSHPAKVPYCIYKQASDTVRSGVIIGLGARLQVFQNKLIRQITSYDEIDLTLPGKQKCAYFCITSDQDSTFDFLSSLFMTFIFIKLVRYADKYGEEGKLPVAVHILADELANTGAILELNKKISVIRSRNLSISCIFQNLPQMQNRYPYNQWQEIIGNCDTQLFLGCTDEVTATFISNRSGDVTVGVSSEAKQLNSWRVSDYTPEYRQTKSIGKRKLLTPDEILRLPLDTALVILRGQKVLKVEKYDYTLHPDAKKLTPRKASEHIPEWRKNGSSEETEYRPQPSPGSAKRKRRSSSASIAKQKPHFTSEPVYQEPTPDDFMEDFFQENFIEDSPDSGMVPLDKDSIMS
;
A
#
# COMPACT_ATOMS: atom_id res chain seq x y z
N MET A 1 -25.56 50.76 2.38
CA MET A 1 -26.08 51.42 1.17
C MET A 1 -26.39 50.36 0.12
N ASN A 2 -27.64 50.27 -0.34
CA ASN A 2 -28.18 49.11 -1.06
C ASN A 2 -27.59 48.94 -2.47
N ARG A 3 -26.89 47.83 -2.74
CA ARG A 3 -26.27 47.45 -4.04
C ARG A 3 -27.25 47.43 -5.24
N LYS A 4 -28.56 47.51 -5.01
CA LYS A 4 -29.60 47.51 -6.06
C LYS A 4 -29.75 48.85 -6.80
N TRP A 5 -29.39 49.99 -6.18
CA TRP A 5 -29.59 51.32 -6.78
C TRP A 5 -28.63 51.59 -7.97
N TRP A 6 -27.43 51.01 -7.92
CA TRP A 6 -26.45 51.13 -9.00
C TRP A 6 -26.92 50.50 -10.31
N LYS A 7 -27.71 49.41 -10.25
CA LYS A 7 -28.24 48.77 -11.46
C LYS A 7 -29.22 49.66 -12.23
N PHE A 8 -30.03 50.46 -11.53
CA PHE A 8 -30.93 51.43 -12.15
C PHE A 8 -30.19 52.59 -12.79
N LEU A 9 -29.11 53.06 -12.14
CA LEU A 9 -28.27 54.14 -12.68
C LEU A 9 -27.56 53.74 -13.98
N PHE A 10 -27.19 52.47 -14.13
CA PHE A 10 -26.60 51.94 -15.38
C PHE A 10 -27.63 51.66 -16.48
N LEU A 11 -28.89 51.36 -16.13
CA LEU A 11 -29.96 51.09 -17.10
C LEU A 11 -30.50 52.35 -17.77
N LEU A 12 -30.49 53.49 -17.06
CA LEU A 12 -31.01 54.77 -17.54
C LEU A 12 -30.30 55.25 -18.83
N PRO A 13 -28.97 55.34 -18.90
CA PRO A 13 -28.26 55.76 -20.11
C PRO A 13 -28.50 54.80 -21.28
N ILE A 14 -28.52 53.49 -21.00
CA ILE A 14 -28.74 52.46 -22.02
C ILE A 14 -30.13 52.64 -22.63
N SER A 15 -31.16 52.80 -21.79
CA SER A 15 -32.54 52.97 -22.25
C SER A 15 -32.70 54.21 -23.13
N VAL A 16 -32.08 55.33 -22.76
CA VAL A 16 -32.08 56.59 -23.53
C VAL A 16 -31.35 56.41 -24.86
N CYS A 17 -30.21 55.73 -24.88
CA CYS A 17 -29.48 55.44 -26.11
C CYS A 17 -30.27 54.51 -27.05
N THR A 18 -30.94 53.46 -26.54
CA THR A 18 -31.79 52.59 -27.37
C THR A 18 -32.99 53.32 -27.93
N LEU A 19 -33.61 54.24 -27.17
CA LEU A 19 -34.73 55.05 -27.67
C LEU A 19 -34.28 56.05 -28.74
N TYR A 20 -33.11 56.66 -28.56
CA TYR A 20 -32.54 57.57 -29.56
C TYR A 20 -32.16 56.83 -30.86
N ALA A 21 -31.41 55.72 -30.75
CA ALA A 21 -31.00 54.92 -31.90
C ALA A 21 -32.20 54.24 -32.60
N GLY A 22 -33.15 53.73 -31.82
CA GLY A 22 -34.38 53.14 -32.34
C GLY A 22 -35.27 54.16 -33.05
N GLY A 23 -35.36 55.38 -32.52
CA GLY A 23 -36.05 56.50 -33.17
C GLY A 23 -35.40 56.94 -34.47
N TYR A 24 -34.06 56.99 -34.51
CA TYR A 24 -33.32 57.29 -35.74
C TYR A 24 -33.53 56.21 -36.81
N ALA A 25 -33.47 54.94 -36.43
CA ALA A 25 -33.76 53.83 -37.34
C ALA A 25 -35.22 53.86 -37.84
N ALA A 26 -36.18 54.21 -36.97
CA ALA A 26 -37.58 54.37 -37.35
C ALA A 26 -37.81 55.50 -38.36
N GLN A 27 -37.11 56.64 -38.24
CA GLN A 27 -37.15 57.73 -39.23
C GLN A 27 -36.66 57.24 -40.60
N PHE A 28 -35.56 56.46 -40.62
CA PHE A 28 -35.01 55.92 -41.85
C PHE A 28 -36.00 54.97 -42.55
N ILE A 29 -36.63 54.08 -41.78
CA ILE A 29 -37.64 53.14 -42.30
C ILE A 29 -38.87 53.89 -42.83
N LYS A 30 -39.37 54.88 -42.08
CA LYS A 30 -40.51 55.72 -42.46
C LYS A 30 -40.24 56.49 -43.75
N ASN A 31 -39.13 57.22 -43.83
CA ASN A 31 -38.76 58.03 -44.99
C ASN A 31 -38.54 57.16 -46.24
N TYR A 32 -38.01 55.94 -46.07
CA TYR A 32 -37.86 54.99 -47.17
C TYR A 32 -39.21 54.49 -47.67
N GLN A 33 -40.13 54.13 -46.77
CA GLN A 33 -41.47 53.67 -47.17
C GLN A 33 -42.30 54.76 -47.84
N GLU A 34 -42.30 55.98 -47.29
CA GLU A 34 -42.97 57.13 -47.91
C GLU A 34 -42.41 57.39 -49.32
N TRP A 35 -41.09 57.33 -49.49
CA TRP A 35 -40.44 57.47 -50.79
C TRP A 35 -40.82 56.37 -51.80
N THR A 36 -40.89 55.10 -51.37
CA THR A 36 -41.36 54.00 -52.23
C THR A 36 -42.85 54.08 -52.55
N SER A 37 -43.68 54.54 -51.61
CA SER A 37 -45.13 54.72 -51.81
C SER A 37 -45.45 55.83 -52.82
N ALA A 38 -44.54 56.80 -52.97
CA ALA A 38 -44.59 57.83 -54.01
C ALA A 38 -44.14 57.32 -55.40
N GLY A 39 -43.89 56.02 -55.57
CA GLY A 39 -43.56 55.39 -56.85
C GLY A 39 -42.07 55.44 -57.23
N ASN A 40 -41.20 55.87 -56.31
CA ASN A 40 -39.76 55.90 -56.56
C ASN A 40 -39.11 54.54 -56.26
N PHE A 41 -38.08 54.19 -57.04
CA PHE A 41 -37.28 52.98 -56.85
C PHE A 41 -35.79 53.28 -56.99
N ALA A 42 -34.96 52.40 -56.42
CA ALA A 42 -33.51 52.58 -56.39
C ALA A 42 -32.94 52.65 -57.82
N GLY A 43 -32.35 53.78 -58.19
CA GLY A 43 -31.83 54.06 -59.53
C GLY A 43 -32.54 55.18 -60.30
N ASN A 44 -33.66 55.70 -59.79
CA ASN A 44 -34.46 56.74 -60.47
C ASN A 44 -33.98 58.20 -60.23
N GLY A 45 -32.75 58.39 -59.75
CA GLY A 45 -32.16 59.72 -59.50
C GLY A 45 -32.70 60.51 -58.29
N THR A 46 -33.76 60.03 -57.63
CA THR A 46 -34.29 60.59 -56.37
C THR A 46 -33.81 59.78 -55.17
N TYR A 47 -33.74 60.41 -53.98
CA TYR A 47 -33.33 59.77 -52.74
C TYR A 47 -34.36 60.03 -51.63
N PRO A 48 -34.54 59.09 -50.69
CA PRO A 48 -35.41 59.29 -49.53
C PRO A 48 -34.89 60.43 -48.64
N GLN A 49 -35.81 61.11 -47.95
CA GLN A 49 -35.46 62.21 -47.06
C GLN A 49 -34.46 61.76 -45.99
N ALA A 50 -33.40 62.55 -45.76
CA ALA A 50 -32.39 62.23 -44.76
C ALA A 50 -33.00 62.21 -43.35
N ALA A 51 -32.66 61.17 -42.57
CA ALA A 51 -33.05 61.09 -41.17
C ALA A 51 -32.36 62.21 -40.36
N SER A 52 -33.08 62.79 -39.41
CA SER A 52 -32.59 63.90 -38.60
C SER A 52 -31.81 63.37 -37.38
N LEU A 53 -30.66 63.97 -37.07
CA LEU A 53 -29.86 63.63 -35.89
C LEU A 53 -30.32 64.37 -34.63
N HIS A 54 -31.41 65.14 -34.69
CA HIS A 54 -31.84 65.96 -33.57
C HIS A 54 -32.51 65.09 -32.48
N PRO A 55 -32.04 65.12 -31.22
CA PRO A 55 -32.52 64.23 -30.15
C PRO A 55 -34.03 64.26 -29.93
N LEU A 56 -34.64 65.45 -29.93
CA LEU A 56 -36.09 65.59 -29.74
C LEU A 56 -36.90 64.90 -30.84
N VAL A 57 -36.43 64.94 -32.09
CA VAL A 57 -37.13 64.33 -33.23
C VAL A 57 -37.00 62.82 -33.17
N CYS A 58 -35.82 62.31 -32.79
CA CYS A 58 -35.58 60.87 -32.60
C CYS A 58 -36.46 60.31 -31.48
N PHE A 59 -36.52 60.97 -30.31
CA PHE A 59 -37.38 60.55 -29.21
C PHE A 59 -38.87 60.65 -29.54
N HIS A 60 -39.29 61.69 -30.25
CA HIS A 60 -40.67 61.85 -30.69
C HIS A 60 -41.08 60.73 -31.65
N THR A 61 -40.23 60.42 -32.65
CA THR A 61 -40.47 59.32 -33.61
C THR A 61 -40.52 57.96 -32.90
N ALA A 62 -39.62 57.73 -31.93
CA ALA A 62 -39.59 56.50 -31.14
C ALA A 62 -40.87 56.27 -30.31
N LEU A 63 -41.56 57.34 -29.91
CA LEU A 63 -42.74 57.26 -29.03
C LEU A 63 -44.08 57.33 -29.77
N THR A 64 -44.16 57.99 -30.92
CA THR A 64 -45.46 58.34 -31.54
C THR A 64 -45.73 57.70 -32.91
N ASP A 65 -44.69 57.38 -33.70
CA ASP A 65 -44.86 56.89 -35.08
C ASP A 65 -45.02 55.35 -35.16
N PHE A 66 -46.25 54.88 -34.93
CA PHE A 66 -46.63 53.47 -35.09
C PHE A 66 -46.92 53.11 -36.56
N PRO A 67 -46.45 51.97 -37.11
CA PRO A 67 -45.70 50.88 -36.48
C PRO A 67 -44.16 50.97 -36.60
N TYR A 68 -43.62 52.03 -37.21
CA TYR A 68 -42.19 52.17 -37.51
C TYR A 68 -41.29 52.22 -36.26
N ASN A 69 -41.82 52.79 -35.17
CA ASN A 69 -41.16 52.81 -33.87
C ASN A 69 -40.82 51.40 -33.33
N LEU A 70 -41.72 50.43 -33.50
CA LEU A 70 -41.50 49.05 -33.07
C LEU A 70 -40.39 48.38 -33.87
N TYR A 71 -40.38 48.55 -35.19
CA TYR A 71 -39.33 47.99 -36.05
C TYR A 71 -37.96 48.60 -35.71
N GLY A 72 -37.88 49.91 -35.49
CA GLY A 72 -36.64 50.61 -35.14
C GLY A 72 -36.08 50.18 -33.77
N ILE A 73 -36.92 50.13 -32.74
CA ILE A 73 -36.52 49.70 -31.39
C ILE A 73 -36.12 48.21 -31.40
N PHE A 74 -36.88 47.36 -32.09
CA PHE A 74 -36.58 45.94 -32.20
C PHE A 74 -35.23 45.70 -32.90
N LEU A 75 -34.94 46.39 -34.01
CA LEU A 75 -33.67 46.31 -34.71
C LEU A 75 -32.48 46.68 -33.80
N CYS A 76 -32.61 47.77 -33.03
CA CYS A 76 -31.57 48.19 -32.09
C CYS A 76 -31.35 47.17 -30.97
N LEU A 77 -32.42 46.57 -30.43
CA LEU A 77 -32.31 45.53 -29.41
C LEU A 77 -31.65 44.26 -29.96
N VAL A 78 -31.97 43.86 -31.20
CA VAL A 78 -31.33 42.71 -31.87
C VAL A 78 -29.84 42.96 -32.11
N LEU A 79 -29.47 44.13 -32.63
CA LEU A 79 -28.06 44.50 -32.85
C LEU A 79 -27.28 44.56 -31.54
N PHE A 80 -27.88 45.12 -30.48
CA PHE A 80 -27.27 45.15 -29.15
C PHE A 80 -27.13 43.74 -28.56
N GLY A 81 -28.14 42.88 -28.74
CA GLY A 81 -28.09 41.46 -28.37
C GLY A 81 -27.00 40.69 -29.11
N LEU A 82 -26.81 40.96 -30.40
CA LEU A 82 -25.79 40.31 -31.22
C LEU A 82 -24.38 40.79 -30.85
N LEU A 83 -24.21 42.09 -30.60
CA LEU A 83 -22.94 42.66 -30.13
C LEU A 83 -22.57 42.13 -28.75
N THR A 84 -23.51 42.08 -27.81
CA THR A 84 -23.28 41.52 -26.47
C THR A 84 -22.97 40.02 -26.55
N PHE A 85 -23.65 39.27 -27.42
CA PHE A 85 -23.33 37.87 -27.70
C PHE A 85 -21.92 37.69 -28.29
N LEU A 86 -21.52 38.53 -29.26
CA LEU A 86 -20.18 38.52 -29.84
C LEU A 86 -19.10 38.87 -28.81
N LEU A 87 -19.34 39.89 -27.97
CA LEU A 87 -18.42 40.29 -26.90
C LEU A 87 -18.31 39.21 -25.82
N MET A 88 -19.41 38.56 -25.45
CA MET A 88 -19.38 37.39 -24.58
C MET A 88 -18.56 36.27 -25.24
N ARG A 89 -18.83 35.93 -26.50
CA ARG A 89 -18.11 34.88 -27.22
C ARG A 89 -16.60 35.17 -27.34
N MET A 90 -16.21 36.43 -27.59
CA MET A 90 -14.81 36.85 -27.59
C MET A 90 -14.16 36.81 -26.21
N GLY A 91 -14.89 37.19 -25.15
CA GLY A 91 -14.38 37.15 -23.77
C GLY A 91 -14.28 35.74 -23.18
N TYR A 92 -14.97 34.77 -23.77
CA TYR A 92 -14.95 33.36 -23.37
C TYR A 92 -13.81 32.55 -24.01
N ASP A 93 -12.98 33.12 -24.89
CA ASP A 93 -11.67 32.56 -25.27
C ASP A 93 -10.66 32.69 -24.09
N ARG A 94 -11.07 32.21 -22.91
CA ARG A 94 -10.16 31.79 -21.85
C ARG A 94 -9.45 30.57 -22.41
N ASN A 95 -8.26 30.79 -22.97
CA ASN A 95 -7.32 29.84 -23.59
C ASN A 95 -6.95 28.62 -22.72
N GLY A 96 -7.93 27.83 -22.30
CA GLY A 96 -7.77 26.61 -21.51
C GLY A 96 -7.02 26.82 -20.19
N GLU A 97 -7.17 27.97 -19.51
CA GLU A 97 -6.53 28.18 -18.21
C GLU A 97 -7.48 27.74 -17.07
N ILE A 98 -7.01 26.85 -16.20
CA ILE A 98 -7.72 26.43 -14.97
C ILE A 98 -7.16 27.24 -13.81
N SER A 99 -7.96 28.10 -13.20
CA SER A 99 -7.55 28.93 -12.07
C SER A 99 -7.75 28.22 -10.73
N ASP A 100 -6.67 28.04 -9.96
CA ASP A 100 -6.69 27.68 -8.56
C ASP A 100 -6.76 28.96 -7.72
N HIS A 101 -7.95 29.25 -7.19
CA HIS A 101 -8.19 30.47 -6.41
C HIS A 101 -7.51 30.46 -5.04
N ASP A 102 -7.29 29.29 -4.42
CA ASP A 102 -6.71 29.20 -3.08
C ASP A 102 -5.23 29.57 -3.11
N ARG A 103 -4.52 29.13 -4.16
CA ARG A 103 -3.09 29.40 -4.33
C ARG A 103 -2.80 30.54 -5.28
N ASN A 104 -3.85 31.15 -5.86
CA ASN A 104 -3.76 32.20 -6.86
C ASN A 104 -2.84 31.80 -8.04
N LEU A 105 -3.04 30.58 -8.56
CA LEU A 105 -2.27 30.01 -9.67
C LEU A 105 -3.19 29.78 -10.87
N ASN A 106 -2.72 30.13 -12.06
CA ASN A 106 -3.40 29.79 -13.31
C ASN A 106 -2.66 28.64 -13.99
N TYR A 107 -3.26 27.47 -14.04
CA TYR A 107 -2.72 26.33 -14.79
C TYR A 107 -3.02 26.48 -16.27
N SER A 108 -2.00 26.30 -17.10
CA SER A 108 -2.16 26.26 -18.55
C SER A 108 -2.42 24.83 -19.01
N THR A 109 -3.45 24.60 -19.84
CA THR A 109 -3.68 23.31 -20.50
C THR A 109 -2.67 22.99 -21.61
N LYS A 110 -1.82 23.95 -21.99
CA LYS A 110 -0.81 23.76 -23.06
C LYS A 110 0.24 22.70 -22.72
N GLY A 111 0.37 22.33 -21.44
CA GLY A 111 1.14 21.15 -21.02
C GLY A 111 2.66 21.22 -21.24
N THR A 112 3.22 22.40 -21.55
CA THR A 112 4.63 22.59 -21.95
C THR A 112 5.64 21.97 -20.99
N TYR A 113 5.38 22.02 -19.68
CA TYR A 113 6.25 21.45 -18.64
C TYR A 113 5.61 20.26 -17.90
N GLY A 114 4.35 19.95 -18.17
CA GLY A 114 3.56 18.95 -17.48
C GLY A 114 2.07 19.29 -17.47
N THR A 115 1.25 18.24 -17.53
CA THR A 115 -0.23 18.28 -17.55
C THR A 115 -0.85 17.78 -16.24
N SER A 116 -0.04 17.67 -15.18
CA SER A 116 -0.52 17.26 -13.86
C SER A 116 -1.53 18.27 -13.31
N GLY A 117 -2.32 17.87 -12.33
CA GLY A 117 -3.36 18.69 -11.73
C GLY A 117 -4.08 17.91 -10.64
N PHE A 118 -4.99 18.56 -9.93
CA PHE A 118 -5.95 17.82 -9.13
C PHE A 118 -6.98 17.15 -10.04
N MET A 119 -7.46 15.99 -9.60
CA MET A 119 -8.53 15.26 -10.26
C MET A 119 -9.80 16.12 -10.32
N THR A 120 -10.41 16.21 -11.50
CA THR A 120 -11.69 16.91 -11.66
C THR A 120 -12.86 16.04 -11.17
N PRO A 121 -14.03 16.61 -10.84
CA PRO A 121 -15.20 15.81 -10.45
C PRO A 121 -15.60 14.77 -11.50
N ASP A 122 -15.47 15.09 -12.79
CA ASP A 122 -15.80 14.17 -13.89
C ASP A 122 -14.78 13.03 -14.03
N GLU A 123 -13.49 13.30 -13.78
CA GLU A 123 -12.44 12.27 -13.74
C GLU A 123 -12.66 11.35 -12.53
N MET A 124 -13.01 11.93 -11.38
CA MET A 124 -13.27 11.20 -10.15
C MET A 124 -14.45 10.24 -10.29
N MET A 125 -15.59 10.68 -10.81
CA MET A 125 -16.79 9.83 -10.94
C MET A 125 -16.62 8.64 -11.90
N LYS A 126 -15.56 8.64 -12.73
CA LYS A 126 -15.23 7.48 -13.60
C LYS A 126 -14.52 6.36 -12.85
N VAL A 127 -13.87 6.67 -11.72
CA VAL A 127 -12.97 5.74 -11.01
C VAL A 127 -13.41 5.50 -9.57
N LEU A 128 -14.06 6.48 -8.96
CA LEU A 128 -14.48 6.52 -7.57
C LEU A 128 -15.99 6.74 -7.46
N GLU A 129 -16.55 6.23 -6.38
CA GLU A 129 -17.96 6.40 -6.04
C GLU A 129 -18.11 7.41 -4.90
N LEU A 130 -19.08 8.31 -5.04
CA LEU A 130 -19.53 9.21 -3.98
C LEU A 130 -20.82 8.68 -3.38
N THR A 131 -20.78 8.25 -2.12
CA THR A 131 -21.96 7.72 -1.42
C THR A 131 -22.28 8.50 -0.14
N GLY A 132 -23.58 8.67 0.13
CA GLY A 132 -24.07 9.11 1.44
C GLY A 132 -24.38 7.94 2.39
N ASP A 133 -24.61 6.73 1.84
CA ASP A 133 -24.87 5.52 2.60
C ASP A 133 -23.68 4.57 2.44
N VAL A 134 -22.79 4.59 3.44
CA VAL A 134 -21.58 3.77 3.46
C VAL A 134 -21.83 2.31 3.83
N LYS A 135 -23.01 1.98 4.40
CA LYS A 135 -23.32 0.61 4.81
C LYS A 135 -23.71 -0.27 3.62
N LYS A 136 -24.39 0.33 2.64
CA LYS A 136 -24.77 -0.35 1.40
C LYS A 136 -23.66 -0.36 0.35
N ASN A 137 -22.74 0.60 0.44
CA ASN A 137 -21.58 0.61 -0.45
C ASN A 137 -20.57 -0.45 0.02
N LYS A 138 -20.01 -1.19 -0.93
CA LYS A 138 -18.97 -2.21 -0.71
C LYS A 138 -17.54 -1.66 -0.93
N GLY A 139 -17.43 -0.45 -1.46
CA GLY A 139 -16.17 0.17 -1.82
C GLY A 139 -15.32 0.55 -0.60
N THR A 140 -14.00 0.58 -0.79
CA THR A 140 -13.09 1.01 0.28
C THR A 140 -13.18 2.52 0.45
N ILE A 141 -13.50 2.99 1.66
CA ILE A 141 -13.55 4.43 1.98
C ILE A 141 -12.13 5.00 1.97
N LEU A 142 -11.90 6.03 1.14
CA LEU A 142 -10.62 6.74 1.03
C LEU A 142 -10.66 8.15 1.63
N GLY A 143 -11.85 8.68 1.87
CA GLY A 143 -12.06 10.01 2.45
C GLY A 143 -13.49 10.50 2.30
N LYS A 144 -13.70 11.80 2.40
CA LYS A 144 -15.00 12.46 2.15
C LYS A 144 -14.84 13.72 1.32
N LEU A 145 -15.87 14.02 0.54
CA LEU A 145 -16.02 15.26 -0.22
C LEU A 145 -17.46 15.74 -0.08
N ASN A 146 -17.65 17.01 0.28
CA ASN A 146 -18.96 17.62 0.46
C ASN A 146 -19.90 16.80 1.38
N GLY A 147 -19.34 16.24 2.45
CA GLY A 147 -20.08 15.41 3.43
C GLY A 147 -20.42 13.99 2.96
N LYS A 148 -20.05 13.59 1.74
CA LYS A 148 -20.23 12.23 1.21
C LYS A 148 -18.93 11.45 1.24
N ALA A 149 -18.99 10.14 1.48
CA ALA A 149 -17.83 9.28 1.46
C ALA A 149 -17.35 9.07 0.02
N VAL A 150 -16.03 9.20 -0.18
CA VAL A 150 -15.34 8.86 -1.42
C VAL A 150 -14.85 7.43 -1.29
N CYS A 151 -15.40 6.53 -2.11
CA CYS A 151 -15.14 5.10 -2.04
C CYS A 151 -14.47 4.62 -3.33
N LEU A 152 -13.46 3.78 -3.19
CA LEU A 152 -12.93 2.97 -4.28
C LEU A 152 -13.86 1.78 -4.51
N PRO A 153 -14.48 1.62 -5.70
CA PRO A 153 -15.40 0.53 -5.97
C PRO A 153 -14.77 -0.84 -5.70
N TYR A 154 -15.56 -1.76 -5.13
CA TYR A 154 -15.09 -3.10 -4.79
C TYR A 154 -14.62 -3.89 -6.02
N GLN A 155 -15.36 -3.76 -7.13
CA GLN A 155 -14.99 -4.30 -8.43
C GLN A 155 -14.27 -3.22 -9.23
N THR A 156 -12.95 -3.27 -9.24
CA THR A 156 -12.10 -2.34 -9.99
C THR A 156 -11.03 -3.10 -10.76
N ARG A 157 -10.50 -2.48 -11.84
CA ARG A 157 -9.34 -3.00 -12.58
C ARG A 157 -8.05 -2.86 -11.79
N MET A 158 -8.02 -1.97 -10.80
CA MET A 158 -6.88 -1.80 -9.89
C MET A 158 -6.76 -3.00 -8.94
N ASN A 159 -5.55 -3.23 -8.42
CA ASN A 159 -5.39 -4.17 -7.31
C ASN A 159 -6.02 -3.58 -6.02
N LYS A 160 -6.30 -4.46 -5.06
CA LYS A 160 -6.86 -4.09 -3.76
C LYS A 160 -5.79 -3.75 -2.72
N ASN A 161 -4.53 -3.67 -3.12
CA ASN A 161 -3.43 -3.36 -2.20
C ASN A 161 -3.36 -1.84 -2.00
N ILE A 162 -3.25 -1.42 -0.75
CA ILE A 162 -3.33 -0.01 -0.38
C ILE A 162 -2.12 0.36 0.48
N ALA A 163 -1.38 1.40 0.11
CA ALA A 163 -0.36 1.99 0.97
C ALA A 163 -0.96 3.20 1.69
N VAL A 164 -1.00 3.17 3.02
CA VAL A 164 -1.51 4.28 3.84
C VAL A 164 -0.39 4.80 4.69
N TYR A 165 -0.11 6.10 4.59
CA TYR A 165 1.00 6.65 5.36
C TYR A 165 0.75 8.07 5.84
N GLY A 166 1.21 8.31 7.05
CA GLY A 166 1.21 9.62 7.67
C GLY A 166 1.70 9.61 9.12
N ALA A 167 2.13 10.77 9.59
CA ALA A 167 2.76 10.93 10.90
C ALA A 167 1.88 10.40 12.06
N SER A 168 2.48 10.24 13.24
CA SER A 168 1.70 9.95 14.45
C SER A 168 0.61 11.01 14.66
N GLY A 169 -0.59 10.59 15.07
CA GLY A 169 -1.75 11.50 15.21
C GLY A 169 -2.44 11.92 13.90
N SER A 170 -1.97 11.48 12.72
CA SER A 170 -2.61 11.79 11.41
C SER A 170 -3.96 11.10 11.16
N MET A 171 -4.53 10.43 12.16
CA MET A 171 -5.76 9.65 12.10
C MET A 171 -5.68 8.36 11.26
N LYS A 172 -4.50 7.73 11.05
CA LYS A 172 -4.39 6.45 10.30
C LYS A 172 -5.42 5.40 10.73
N SER A 173 -5.44 5.06 12.01
CA SER A 173 -6.33 4.02 12.52
C SER A 173 -7.81 4.48 12.59
N ARG A 174 -8.06 5.79 12.73
CA ARG A 174 -9.42 6.37 12.81
C ARG A 174 -10.05 6.62 11.44
N ALA A 175 -9.27 7.11 10.49
CA ALA A 175 -9.74 7.52 9.17
C ALA A 175 -9.71 6.38 8.14
N PHE A 176 -8.86 5.38 8.35
CA PHE A 176 -8.70 4.26 7.43
C PHE A 176 -8.91 2.89 8.08
N ALA A 177 -8.08 2.49 9.06
CA ALA A 177 -8.06 1.10 9.54
C ALA A 177 -9.43 0.61 10.04
N ARG A 178 -10.08 1.38 10.90
CA ARG A 178 -11.43 1.08 11.42
C ARG A 178 -12.50 1.08 10.33
N ASN A 179 -12.43 2.03 9.39
CA ASN A 179 -13.34 2.08 8.25
C ASN A 179 -13.17 0.88 7.32
N MET A 180 -11.94 0.41 7.14
CA MET A 180 -11.66 -0.78 6.34
C MET A 180 -12.29 -2.02 6.96
N ILE A 181 -12.20 -2.19 8.29
CA ILE A 181 -12.86 -3.27 9.03
C ILE A 181 -14.39 -3.22 8.82
N PHE A 182 -15.00 -2.04 8.94
CA PHE A 182 -16.44 -1.89 8.67
C PHE A 182 -16.82 -2.27 7.23
N GLN A 183 -16.02 -1.86 6.25
CA GLN A 183 -16.28 -2.18 4.85
C GLN A 183 -16.09 -3.67 4.54
N CYS A 184 -15.15 -4.36 5.20
CA CYS A 184 -15.02 -5.82 5.10
C CYS A 184 -16.28 -6.54 5.60
N VAL A 185 -16.90 -6.06 6.68
CA VAL A 185 -18.17 -6.60 7.18
C VAL A 185 -19.32 -6.28 6.22
N ALA A 186 -19.42 -5.03 5.74
CA ALA A 186 -20.48 -4.60 4.83
C ALA A 186 -20.52 -5.42 3.52
N ARG A 187 -19.35 -5.82 3.01
CA ARG A 187 -19.22 -6.69 1.82
C ARG A 187 -19.90 -8.05 1.97
N GLY A 188 -20.05 -8.55 3.20
CA GLY A 188 -20.67 -9.84 3.49
C GLY A 188 -22.19 -9.83 3.64
N GLN A 189 -22.84 -8.67 3.67
CA GLN A 189 -24.28 -8.58 3.97
C GLN A 189 -25.20 -8.67 2.74
N GLU A 190 -24.71 -8.58 1.50
CA GLU A 190 -25.53 -8.71 0.27
C GLU A 190 -24.75 -9.35 -0.92
N GLY A 191 -25.29 -10.39 -1.57
CA GLY A 191 -24.80 -10.96 -2.86
C GLY A 191 -24.11 -12.33 -2.80
N ASN A 192 -23.71 -12.88 -3.96
CA ASN A 192 -23.17 -14.24 -4.15
C ASN A 192 -21.95 -14.64 -3.27
N ASN A 193 -21.31 -13.68 -2.59
CA ASN A 193 -20.32 -13.92 -1.51
C ASN A 193 -21.00 -13.72 -0.15
N ALA A 194 -21.91 -14.60 0.22
CA ALA A 194 -22.61 -14.57 1.52
C ALA A 194 -21.69 -14.75 2.75
N SER A 195 -20.38 -14.90 2.52
CA SER A 195 -19.37 -15.28 3.50
C SER A 195 -18.63 -14.10 4.16
N GLY A 196 -18.72 -12.87 3.61
CA GLY A 196 -17.92 -11.72 4.05
C GLY A 196 -16.45 -11.75 3.62
N GLU A 197 -15.64 -10.83 4.14
CA GLU A 197 -14.18 -10.84 4.00
C GLU A 197 -13.53 -11.07 5.36
N SER A 198 -12.58 -12.00 5.43
CA SER A 198 -11.77 -12.24 6.63
C SER A 198 -10.70 -11.18 6.81
N LEU A 199 -10.29 -10.96 8.05
CA LEU A 199 -9.37 -9.92 8.47
C LEU A 199 -8.17 -10.54 9.20
N ILE A 200 -6.96 -10.16 8.79
CA ILE A 200 -5.73 -10.41 9.57
C ILE A 200 -5.17 -9.04 9.92
N ILE A 201 -5.06 -8.71 11.20
CA ILE A 201 -4.77 -7.35 11.67
C ILE A 201 -3.51 -7.40 12.52
N THR A 202 -2.47 -6.65 12.16
CA THR A 202 -1.37 -6.34 13.09
C THR A 202 -1.77 -5.13 13.92
N ASP A 203 -1.64 -5.21 15.24
CA ASP A 203 -2.15 -4.18 16.17
C ASP A 203 -1.17 -3.91 17.31
N PRO A 204 -0.12 -3.09 17.08
CA PRO A 204 0.92 -2.83 18.08
C PRO A 204 0.45 -2.11 19.35
N LYS A 205 -0.79 -1.60 19.37
CA LYS A 205 -1.35 -0.85 20.51
C LYS A 205 -2.58 -1.52 21.10
N SER A 206 -2.98 -2.67 20.58
CA SER A 206 -4.26 -3.33 20.87
C SER A 206 -5.51 -2.47 20.62
N GLU A 207 -5.41 -1.26 20.04
CA GLU A 207 -6.52 -0.33 19.89
C GLU A 207 -7.59 -0.82 18.90
N LEU A 208 -7.17 -1.59 17.89
CA LEU A 208 -8.07 -2.18 16.91
C LEU A 208 -8.79 -3.38 17.52
N TYR A 209 -8.08 -4.24 18.24
CA TYR A 209 -8.69 -5.32 19.01
C TYR A 209 -9.70 -4.77 20.01
N GLU A 210 -9.31 -3.74 20.76
CA GLU A 210 -10.15 -3.16 21.81
C GLU A 210 -11.46 -2.61 21.26
N SER A 211 -11.40 -1.95 20.11
CA SER A 211 -12.59 -1.33 19.52
C SER A 211 -13.42 -2.28 18.65
N MET A 212 -12.81 -3.29 18.02
CA MET A 212 -13.45 -4.06 16.94
C MET A 212 -13.73 -5.52 17.26
N SER A 213 -13.05 -6.14 18.23
CA SER A 213 -13.19 -7.58 18.52
C SER A 213 -14.65 -7.97 18.79
N ALA A 214 -15.30 -7.32 19.76
CA ALA A 214 -16.69 -7.60 20.13
C ALA A 214 -17.68 -7.30 18.98
N TYR A 215 -17.42 -6.27 18.18
CA TYR A 215 -18.23 -5.96 17.00
C TYR A 215 -18.14 -7.10 15.96
N LEU A 216 -16.94 -7.59 15.68
CA LEU A 216 -16.72 -8.67 14.72
C LEU A 216 -17.33 -9.99 15.20
N GLU A 217 -17.23 -10.32 16.48
CA GLU A 217 -17.92 -11.46 17.09
C GLU A 217 -19.45 -11.38 16.90
N ASN A 218 -20.03 -10.21 17.16
CA ASN A 218 -21.47 -9.97 17.00
C ASN A 218 -21.93 -10.07 15.54
N GLU A 219 -21.06 -9.73 14.59
CA GLU A 219 -21.30 -9.92 13.15
C GLU A 219 -20.93 -11.35 12.68
N GLY A 220 -20.62 -12.27 13.61
CA GLY A 220 -20.45 -13.69 13.39
C GLY A 220 -19.06 -14.12 12.91
N TYR A 221 -18.03 -13.29 13.10
CA TYR A 221 -16.65 -13.66 12.80
C TYR A 221 -16.09 -14.58 13.90
N VAL A 222 -15.27 -15.55 13.51
CA VAL A 222 -14.38 -16.23 14.46
C VAL A 222 -13.22 -15.29 14.77
N VAL A 223 -13.20 -14.75 15.98
CA VAL A 223 -12.15 -13.83 16.44
C VAL A 223 -11.08 -14.59 17.22
N LYS A 224 -9.82 -14.40 16.86
CA LYS A 224 -8.65 -14.92 17.59
C LYS A 224 -7.63 -13.82 17.82
N ALA A 225 -6.93 -13.86 18.94
CA ALA A 225 -5.92 -12.89 19.34
C ALA A 225 -4.61 -13.60 19.68
N PHE A 226 -3.59 -13.41 18.83
CA PHE A 226 -2.22 -13.75 19.16
C PHE A 226 -1.57 -12.55 19.84
N ASN A 227 -1.52 -12.57 21.17
CA ASN A 227 -1.14 -11.45 22.01
C ASN A 227 0.27 -11.62 22.58
N LEU A 228 1.23 -10.86 22.04
CA LEU A 228 2.63 -10.89 22.48
C LEU A 228 2.92 -9.87 23.60
N VAL A 229 2.00 -8.94 23.87
CA VAL A 229 2.13 -7.96 24.96
C VAL A 229 1.70 -8.57 26.29
N ASN A 230 0.52 -9.22 26.29
CA ASN A 230 0.02 -10.01 27.41
C ASN A 230 -0.18 -11.46 26.95
N PRO A 231 0.90 -12.28 26.86
CA PRO A 231 0.85 -13.69 26.44
C PRO A 231 -0.18 -14.52 27.18
N GLU A 232 -0.42 -14.13 28.42
CA GLU A 232 -1.37 -14.76 29.31
C GLU A 232 -2.81 -14.74 28.75
N ASN A 233 -3.16 -13.70 28.00
CA ASN A 233 -4.44 -13.48 27.33
C ASN A 233 -4.35 -13.73 25.82
N SER A 234 -3.40 -14.56 25.36
CA SER A 234 -3.27 -14.94 23.96
C SER A 234 -3.93 -16.28 23.68
N ASP A 235 -4.64 -16.38 22.56
CA ASP A 235 -4.90 -17.68 21.94
C ASP A 235 -3.56 -18.31 21.52
N SER A 236 -3.51 -19.64 21.55
CA SER A 236 -2.27 -20.37 21.29
C SER A 236 -2.10 -20.74 19.81
N TRP A 237 -0.87 -20.66 19.31
CA TRP A 237 -0.50 -21.10 17.98
C TRP A 237 0.83 -21.86 18.01
N ASN A 238 0.79 -23.13 17.66
CA ASN A 238 1.99 -23.96 17.60
C ASN A 238 2.73 -23.77 16.27
N CYS A 239 3.72 -22.89 16.27
CA CYS A 239 4.51 -22.56 15.10
C CYS A 239 5.31 -23.75 14.52
N LEU A 240 5.65 -24.77 15.31
CA LEU A 240 6.31 -25.98 14.81
C LEU A 240 5.34 -26.86 14.01
N GLY A 241 4.07 -26.88 14.40
CA GLY A 241 3.02 -27.67 13.73
C GLY A 241 2.85 -27.29 12.25
N GLU A 242 3.32 -26.11 11.84
CA GLU A 242 3.25 -25.66 10.45
C GLU A 242 4.24 -26.36 9.51
N ILE A 243 5.31 -26.94 10.05
CA ILE A 243 6.43 -27.49 9.27
C ILE A 243 6.05 -28.81 8.60
N ASN A 244 5.32 -29.68 9.31
CA ASN A 244 4.81 -30.96 8.80
C ASN A 244 5.87 -31.81 8.07
N GLY A 245 7.09 -31.85 8.61
CA GLY A 245 8.23 -32.60 8.07
C GLY A 245 8.83 -32.04 6.78
N GLN A 246 8.38 -30.89 6.29
CA GLN A 246 8.87 -30.29 5.06
C GLN A 246 10.16 -29.49 5.32
N GLU A 247 11.26 -29.90 4.70
CA GLU A 247 12.55 -29.20 4.81
C GLU A 247 12.48 -27.72 4.38
N THR A 248 11.65 -27.42 3.39
CA THR A 248 11.44 -26.05 2.89
C THR A 248 10.71 -25.17 3.91
N MET A 249 9.78 -25.72 4.69
CA MET A 249 9.11 -24.98 5.77
C MET A 249 10.00 -24.81 6.98
N ALA A 250 10.83 -25.81 7.31
CA ALA A 250 11.85 -25.67 8.34
C ALA A 250 12.90 -24.61 7.97
N GLN A 251 13.25 -24.51 6.69
CA GLN A 251 14.12 -23.45 6.17
C GLN A 251 13.48 -22.07 6.39
N VAL A 252 12.24 -21.87 5.93
CA VAL A 252 11.51 -20.60 6.12
C VAL A 252 11.38 -20.24 7.59
N PHE A 253 11.09 -21.22 8.45
CA PHE A 253 11.02 -21.04 9.90
C PHE A 253 12.32 -20.48 10.47
N ALA A 254 13.45 -21.10 10.09
CA ALA A 254 14.78 -20.66 10.53
C ALA A 254 15.13 -19.28 9.95
N ASP A 255 14.89 -19.04 8.65
CA ASP A 255 15.15 -17.76 7.98
C ASP A 255 14.44 -16.59 8.71
N VAL A 256 13.16 -16.76 9.05
CA VAL A 256 12.39 -15.72 9.74
C VAL A 256 12.98 -15.40 11.12
N ILE A 257 13.33 -16.43 11.89
CA ILE A 257 13.91 -16.23 13.24
C ILE A 257 15.25 -15.51 13.13
N ILE A 258 16.14 -16.00 12.27
CA ILE A 258 17.49 -15.45 12.09
C ILE A 258 17.43 -14.00 11.60
N GLN A 259 16.60 -13.71 10.60
CA GLN A 259 16.45 -12.36 10.04
C GLN A 259 15.89 -11.34 11.04
N ASN A 260 14.97 -11.76 11.92
CA ASN A 260 14.29 -10.85 12.85
C ASN A 260 14.95 -10.76 14.23
N THR A 261 15.92 -11.62 14.52
CA THR A 261 16.72 -11.58 15.77
C THR A 261 18.16 -11.14 15.53
N GLY A 262 18.62 -11.13 14.27
CA GLY A 262 19.93 -10.62 13.88
C GLY A 262 19.99 -9.09 13.92
N SER A 263 21.07 -8.55 14.48
CA SER A 263 21.47 -7.18 14.20
C SER A 263 21.93 -7.14 12.75
N GLY A 264 21.22 -6.45 11.84
CA GLY A 264 21.41 -6.48 10.35
C GLY A 264 22.81 -6.13 9.78
N LYS A 265 23.85 -6.13 10.60
CA LYS A 265 25.29 -6.11 10.28
C LYS A 265 26.03 -7.36 10.77
N GLY A 266 25.31 -8.46 11.04
CA GLY A 266 25.90 -9.74 11.40
C GLY A 266 26.69 -10.34 10.24
N ASP A 267 27.76 -11.06 10.56
CA ASP A 267 28.52 -11.80 9.57
C ASP A 267 27.69 -13.01 9.12
N HIS A 268 27.34 -13.03 7.81
CA HIS A 268 26.48 -14.04 7.17
C HIS A 268 26.94 -15.47 7.45
N PHE A 269 28.23 -15.68 7.73
CA PHE A 269 28.75 -16.97 8.14
C PHE A 269 28.05 -17.53 9.40
N TRP A 270 27.91 -16.71 10.45
CA TRP A 270 27.28 -17.14 11.71
C TRP A 270 25.79 -17.37 11.53
N ASP A 271 25.11 -16.49 10.78
CA ASP A 271 23.69 -16.64 10.46
C ASP A 271 23.41 -17.97 9.75
N ASN A 272 24.25 -18.33 8.77
CA ASN A 272 24.13 -19.59 8.04
C ASN A 272 24.39 -20.81 8.92
N ALA A 273 25.35 -20.74 9.84
CA ALA A 273 25.65 -21.84 10.75
C ALA A 273 24.54 -22.05 11.79
N GLU A 274 24.03 -20.96 12.38
CA GLU A 274 22.90 -21.00 13.32
C GLU A 274 21.61 -21.46 12.65
N MET A 275 21.36 -21.03 11.42
CA MET A 275 20.23 -21.49 10.61
C MET A 275 20.27 -23.01 10.38
N ASN A 276 21.42 -23.57 10.01
CA ASN A 276 21.55 -25.01 9.81
C ASN A 276 21.31 -25.81 11.10
N LEU A 277 21.85 -25.32 12.23
CA LEU A 277 21.61 -25.93 13.54
C LEU A 277 20.12 -25.86 13.93
N LEU A 278 19.49 -24.69 13.80
CA LEU A 278 18.07 -24.51 14.11
C LEU A 278 17.19 -25.42 13.24
N LYS A 279 17.43 -25.46 11.93
CA LYS A 279 16.73 -26.33 10.98
C LYS A 279 16.83 -27.80 11.39
N ALA A 280 18.03 -28.26 11.77
CA ALA A 280 18.23 -29.62 12.25
C ALA A 280 17.41 -29.92 13.52
N LEU A 281 17.48 -29.05 14.52
CA LEU A 281 16.77 -29.24 15.80
C LEU A 281 15.26 -29.24 15.61
N VAL A 282 14.75 -28.32 14.79
CA VAL A 282 13.32 -28.21 14.51
C VAL A 282 12.79 -29.44 13.78
N LEU A 283 13.49 -29.91 12.74
CA LEU A 283 13.11 -31.15 12.03
C LEU A 283 13.20 -32.39 12.92
N TYR A 284 14.17 -32.42 13.83
CA TYR A 284 14.30 -33.52 14.80
C TYR A 284 13.13 -33.55 15.79
N VAL A 285 12.71 -32.41 16.32
CA VAL A 285 11.56 -32.33 17.23
C VAL A 285 10.25 -32.64 16.49
N ASP A 286 10.04 -32.05 15.31
CA ASP A 286 8.82 -32.25 14.52
C ASP A 286 8.57 -33.73 14.14
N GLN A 287 9.62 -34.47 13.79
CA GLN A 287 9.49 -35.89 13.41
C GLN A 287 9.69 -36.88 14.56
N GLY A 288 10.54 -36.55 15.53
CA GLY A 288 10.97 -37.47 16.58
C GLY A 288 10.13 -37.44 17.86
N PHE A 289 9.37 -36.38 18.11
CA PHE A 289 8.63 -36.20 19.37
C PHE A 289 7.14 -36.56 19.19
N PRO A 290 6.44 -36.97 20.27
CA PRO A 290 4.99 -37.16 20.24
C PRO A 290 4.28 -35.82 19.99
N PRO A 291 3.07 -35.81 19.38
CA PRO A 291 2.37 -34.59 19.00
C PRO A 291 2.27 -33.53 20.12
N GLU A 292 2.04 -33.96 21.36
CA GLU A 292 1.94 -33.08 22.54
C GLU A 292 3.25 -32.34 22.87
N ALA A 293 4.39 -32.89 22.47
CA ALA A 293 5.72 -32.34 22.72
C ALA A 293 6.37 -31.73 21.47
N ARG A 294 5.65 -31.63 20.33
CA ARG A 294 6.14 -30.98 19.11
C ARG A 294 5.98 -29.47 19.20
N ASN A 295 6.78 -28.82 20.02
CA ASN A 295 6.72 -27.37 20.21
C ASN A 295 8.12 -26.73 20.28
N ILE A 296 8.17 -25.42 20.06
CA ILE A 296 9.43 -24.66 20.02
C ILE A 296 10.12 -24.62 21.39
N GLY A 297 9.35 -24.77 22.47
CA GLY A 297 9.88 -24.93 23.82
C GLY A 297 10.79 -26.15 23.95
N GLN A 298 10.43 -27.29 23.33
CA GLN A 298 11.28 -28.48 23.32
C GLN A 298 12.54 -28.31 22.47
N VAL A 299 12.47 -27.58 21.36
CA VAL A 299 13.67 -27.22 20.56
C VAL A 299 14.64 -26.41 21.42
N TYR A 300 14.12 -25.40 22.14
CA TYR A 300 14.93 -24.57 23.04
C TYR A 300 15.51 -25.38 24.20
N LYS A 301 14.72 -26.28 24.79
CA LYS A 301 15.16 -27.20 25.85
C LYS A 301 16.26 -28.13 25.34
N LEU A 302 16.12 -28.67 24.13
CA LEU A 302 17.11 -29.53 23.51
C LEU A 302 18.44 -28.79 23.27
N LEU A 303 18.38 -27.54 22.81
CA LEU A 303 19.57 -26.69 22.60
C LEU A 303 20.29 -26.34 23.90
N THR A 304 19.54 -26.04 24.97
CA THR A 304 20.09 -25.51 26.22
C THR A 304 20.44 -26.57 27.26
N MET A 305 19.70 -27.69 27.30
CA MET A 305 19.89 -28.75 28.29
C MET A 305 20.73 -29.93 27.78
N SER A 306 21.09 -29.96 26.49
CA SER A 306 21.96 -31.00 25.93
C SER A 306 23.36 -30.45 25.74
N SER A 307 24.35 -31.25 26.11
CA SER A 307 25.74 -30.97 25.74
C SER A 307 25.96 -31.17 24.25
N GLU A 308 26.98 -30.50 23.68
CA GLU A 308 27.37 -30.69 22.29
C GLU A 308 27.64 -32.17 21.94
N LYS A 309 28.21 -32.94 22.88
CA LYS A 309 28.47 -34.38 22.70
C LYS A 309 27.19 -35.20 22.64
N GLU A 310 26.19 -34.84 23.45
CA GLU A 310 24.87 -35.50 23.42
C GLU A 310 24.14 -35.17 22.13
N LEU A 311 24.14 -33.90 21.69
CA LEU A 311 23.58 -33.52 20.39
C LEU A 311 24.25 -34.31 19.26
N ASN A 312 25.59 -34.36 19.23
CA ASN A 312 26.32 -35.14 18.21
C ASN A 312 25.89 -36.61 18.21
N SER A 313 25.76 -37.21 19.39
CA SER A 313 25.32 -38.62 19.53
C SER A 313 23.89 -38.83 19.05
N LEU A 314 22.96 -37.92 19.38
CA LEU A 314 21.56 -37.98 18.96
C LEU A 314 21.43 -37.92 17.44
N PHE A 315 22.12 -36.98 16.80
CA PHE A 315 22.08 -36.84 15.34
C PHE A 315 22.90 -37.92 14.63
N ASP A 316 23.94 -38.49 15.26
CA ASP A 316 24.70 -39.63 14.72
C ASP A 316 23.87 -40.92 14.65
N LEU A 317 22.89 -41.10 15.55
CA LEU A 317 21.96 -42.23 15.52
C LEU A 317 20.87 -42.11 14.46
N LEU A 318 20.64 -40.91 13.89
CA LEU A 318 19.63 -40.73 12.85
C LEU A 318 20.05 -41.40 11.53
N PRO A 319 19.11 -42.06 10.82
CA PRO A 319 19.40 -42.58 9.49
C PRO A 319 19.72 -41.45 8.51
N VAL A 320 20.49 -41.76 7.47
CA VAL A 320 20.87 -40.77 6.42
C VAL A 320 19.63 -40.19 5.72
N SER A 321 18.54 -40.95 5.66
CA SER A 321 17.25 -40.51 5.10
C SER A 321 16.49 -39.51 5.97
N HIS A 322 16.92 -39.27 7.21
CA HIS A 322 16.24 -38.32 8.10
C HIS A 322 16.57 -36.87 7.68
N PRO A 323 15.56 -36.00 7.45
CA PRO A 323 15.78 -34.65 6.92
C PRO A 323 16.62 -33.76 7.85
N ALA A 324 16.58 -34.02 9.15
CA ALA A 324 17.40 -33.31 10.14
C ALA A 324 18.90 -33.65 10.08
N LYS A 325 19.31 -34.77 9.43
CA LYS A 325 20.69 -35.26 9.45
C LYS A 325 21.62 -34.36 8.63
N VAL A 326 21.22 -33.99 7.42
CA VAL A 326 22.05 -33.22 6.49
C VAL A 326 22.38 -31.82 7.04
N PRO A 327 21.41 -31.00 7.51
CA PRO A 327 21.72 -29.69 8.09
C PRO A 327 22.62 -29.79 9.32
N TYR A 328 22.45 -30.83 10.15
CA TYR A 328 23.31 -31.05 11.31
C TYR A 328 24.74 -31.42 10.91
N CYS A 329 24.92 -32.25 9.87
CA CYS A 329 26.24 -32.60 9.37
C CYS A 329 27.01 -31.38 8.85
N ILE A 330 26.34 -30.41 8.22
CA ILE A 330 26.96 -29.15 7.79
C ILE A 330 27.44 -28.36 9.02
N TYR A 331 26.61 -28.22 10.05
CA TYR A 331 27.00 -27.61 11.33
C TYR A 331 28.19 -28.34 11.97
N LYS A 332 28.21 -29.67 11.94
CA LYS A 332 29.25 -30.52 12.53
C LYS A 332 30.63 -30.34 11.87
N GLN A 333 30.68 -29.95 10.59
CA GLN A 333 31.93 -29.70 9.85
C GLN A 333 32.70 -28.49 10.36
N ALA A 334 32.04 -27.54 11.04
CA ALA A 334 32.71 -26.41 11.65
C ALA A 334 33.63 -26.85 12.80
N SER A 335 34.67 -26.05 13.07
CA SER A 335 35.59 -26.28 14.19
C SER A 335 34.88 -26.16 15.55
N ASP A 336 35.41 -26.82 16.58
CA ASP A 336 34.80 -26.86 17.92
C ASP A 336 34.52 -25.46 18.51
N THR A 337 35.42 -24.50 18.27
CA THR A 337 35.26 -23.10 18.70
C THR A 337 34.11 -22.41 18.00
N VAL A 338 33.94 -22.63 16.70
CA VAL A 338 32.83 -22.10 15.92
C VAL A 338 31.52 -22.76 16.33
N ARG A 339 31.49 -24.09 16.49
CA ARG A 339 30.30 -24.83 16.93
C ARG A 339 29.79 -24.37 18.28
N SER A 340 30.69 -24.12 19.23
CA SER A 340 30.36 -23.54 20.54
C SER A 340 29.79 -22.13 20.41
N GLY A 341 30.40 -21.29 19.57
CA GLY A 341 29.91 -19.93 19.28
C GLY A 341 28.49 -19.94 18.69
N VAL A 342 28.22 -20.82 17.74
CA VAL A 342 26.92 -21.00 17.08
C VAL A 342 25.83 -21.47 18.07
N ILE A 343 26.14 -22.41 18.98
CA ILE A 343 25.18 -22.83 20.02
C ILE A 343 24.83 -21.65 20.94
N ILE A 344 25.83 -20.87 21.36
CA ILE A 344 25.62 -19.71 22.23
C ILE A 344 24.81 -18.63 21.51
N GLY A 345 25.16 -18.31 20.26
CA GLY A 345 24.46 -17.33 19.43
C GLY A 345 23.00 -17.72 19.18
N LEU A 346 22.75 -18.96 18.77
CA LEU A 346 21.39 -19.47 18.60
C LEU A 346 20.61 -19.50 19.93
N GLY A 347 21.28 -19.85 21.04
CA GLY A 347 20.69 -19.83 22.38
C GLY A 347 20.25 -18.44 22.83
N ALA A 348 21.02 -17.40 22.47
CA ALA A 348 20.67 -16.00 22.71
C ALA A 348 19.47 -15.56 21.85
N ARG A 349 19.43 -15.95 20.57
CA ARG A 349 18.29 -15.64 19.67
C ARG A 349 16.98 -16.26 20.13
N LEU A 350 17.04 -17.48 20.67
CA LEU A 350 15.88 -18.21 21.19
C LEU A 350 15.59 -17.94 22.68
N GLN A 351 16.31 -17.01 23.32
CA GLN A 351 16.20 -16.73 24.75
C GLN A 351 14.79 -16.37 25.20
N VAL A 352 13.98 -15.80 24.30
CA VAL A 352 12.56 -15.47 24.54
C VAL A 352 11.74 -16.68 25.02
N PHE A 353 12.10 -17.90 24.60
CA PHE A 353 11.45 -19.14 25.03
C PHE A 353 11.85 -19.60 26.45
N GLN A 354 12.67 -18.84 27.18
CA GLN A 354 12.82 -18.99 28.62
C GLN A 354 11.52 -18.61 29.35
N ASN A 355 10.74 -17.67 28.80
CA ASN A 355 9.49 -17.26 29.38
C ASN A 355 8.43 -18.37 29.23
N LYS A 356 7.95 -18.88 30.38
CA LYS A 356 6.93 -19.93 30.44
C LYS A 356 5.67 -19.57 29.66
N LEU A 357 5.21 -18.31 29.74
CA LEU A 357 3.98 -17.91 29.04
C LEU A 357 4.15 -17.95 27.52
N ILE A 358 5.31 -17.53 27.01
CA ILE A 358 5.61 -17.59 25.57
C ILE A 358 5.67 -19.05 25.08
N ARG A 359 6.26 -19.95 25.87
CA ARG A 359 6.22 -21.38 25.57
C ARG A 359 4.79 -21.93 25.57
N GLN A 360 3.94 -21.53 26.51
CA GLN A 360 2.55 -21.99 26.58
C GLN A 360 1.75 -21.58 25.34
N ILE A 361 1.80 -20.30 24.95
CA ILE A 361 1.09 -19.80 23.77
C ILE A 361 1.63 -20.38 22.45
N THR A 362 2.82 -20.98 22.46
CA THR A 362 3.42 -21.64 21.29
C THR A 362 3.38 -23.17 21.36
N SER A 363 2.72 -23.75 22.36
CA SER A 363 2.62 -25.21 22.54
C SER A 363 1.29 -25.79 22.05
N TYR A 364 0.20 -25.03 22.18
CA TYR A 364 -1.14 -25.46 21.75
C TYR A 364 -1.50 -24.87 20.39
N ASP A 365 -2.46 -25.49 19.71
CA ASP A 365 -2.92 -25.10 18.37
C ASP A 365 -4.41 -24.73 18.38
N GLU A 366 -4.70 -23.47 18.71
CA GLU A 366 -6.05 -22.90 18.73
C GLU A 366 -6.34 -22.00 17.51
N ILE A 367 -5.28 -21.54 16.84
CA ILE A 367 -5.35 -20.64 15.69
C ILE A 367 -5.05 -21.43 14.41
N ASP A 368 -6.08 -21.86 13.69
CA ASP A 368 -5.93 -22.43 12.34
C ASP A 368 -5.65 -21.32 11.33
N LEU A 369 -4.43 -21.29 10.76
CA LEU A 369 -4.01 -20.29 9.77
C LEU A 369 -4.74 -20.40 8.43
N THR A 370 -5.40 -21.52 8.14
CA THR A 370 -6.16 -21.73 6.88
C THR A 370 -7.63 -21.34 6.98
N LEU A 371 -8.18 -21.27 8.19
CA LEU A 371 -9.60 -20.97 8.45
C LEU A 371 -10.07 -19.63 7.86
N PRO A 372 -9.28 -18.53 7.89
CA PRO A 372 -9.69 -17.26 7.29
C PRO A 372 -10.02 -17.34 5.79
N GLY A 373 -9.42 -18.29 5.07
CA GLY A 373 -9.73 -18.54 3.65
C GLY A 373 -11.00 -19.36 3.42
N LYS A 374 -11.55 -19.99 4.47
CA LYS A 374 -12.71 -20.90 4.42
C LYS A 374 -14.00 -20.24 4.90
N GLN A 375 -13.90 -19.45 5.97
CA GLN A 375 -15.03 -18.76 6.60
C GLN A 375 -14.56 -17.40 7.15
N LYS A 376 -15.50 -16.52 7.52
CA LYS A 376 -15.18 -15.21 8.09
C LYS A 376 -14.46 -15.33 9.44
N CYS A 377 -13.20 -14.91 9.45
CA CYS A 377 -12.35 -14.86 10.64
C CYS A 377 -11.73 -13.48 10.80
N ALA A 378 -11.46 -13.07 12.04
CA ALA A 378 -10.68 -11.88 12.34
C ALA A 378 -9.56 -12.24 13.31
N TYR A 379 -8.33 -12.30 12.81
CA TYR A 379 -7.16 -12.61 13.61
C TYR A 379 -6.39 -11.33 13.93
N PHE A 380 -6.14 -11.10 15.21
CA PHE A 380 -5.38 -9.97 15.70
C PHE A 380 -4.00 -10.44 16.18
N CYS A 381 -2.95 -9.92 15.57
CA CYS A 381 -1.57 -10.08 16.02
C CYS A 381 -1.19 -8.82 16.81
N ILE A 382 -1.26 -8.92 18.13
CA ILE A 382 -0.98 -7.79 19.04
C ILE A 382 0.50 -7.84 19.40
N THR A 383 1.23 -6.81 18.97
CA THR A 383 2.67 -6.64 19.25
C THR A 383 2.88 -5.46 20.19
N SER A 384 4.09 -5.29 20.72
CA SER A 384 4.46 -4.09 21.45
C SER A 384 4.94 -3.02 20.45
N ASP A 385 4.62 -1.76 20.69
CA ASP A 385 5.17 -0.63 19.93
C ASP A 385 6.48 -0.07 20.53
N GLN A 386 6.82 -0.50 21.76
CA GLN A 386 8.04 -0.06 22.47
C GLN A 386 9.18 -1.09 22.40
N ASP A 387 8.83 -2.37 22.32
CA ASP A 387 9.78 -3.47 22.50
C ASP A 387 9.76 -4.42 21.29
N SER A 388 10.92 -4.59 20.65
CA SER A 388 11.11 -5.47 19.51
C SER A 388 11.41 -6.92 19.91
N THR A 389 11.43 -7.26 21.20
CA THR A 389 11.80 -8.60 21.71
C THR A 389 10.98 -9.71 21.06
N PHE A 390 9.69 -9.46 20.76
CA PHE A 390 8.78 -10.45 20.18
C PHE A 390 8.51 -10.25 18.67
N ASP A 391 9.23 -9.34 18.00
CA ASP A 391 9.04 -9.03 16.57
C ASP A 391 9.14 -10.29 15.71
N PHE A 392 10.09 -11.19 16.03
CA PHE A 392 10.29 -12.42 15.26
C PHE A 392 9.06 -13.36 15.33
N LEU A 393 8.36 -13.45 16.46
CA LEU A 393 7.13 -14.26 16.59
C LEU A 393 6.00 -13.67 15.74
N SER A 394 5.85 -12.34 15.76
CA SER A 394 4.85 -11.65 14.93
C SER A 394 5.14 -11.83 13.44
N SER A 395 6.41 -11.72 13.02
CA SER A 395 6.83 -11.95 11.63
C SER A 395 6.63 -13.41 11.22
N LEU A 396 6.94 -14.37 12.11
CA LEU A 396 6.73 -15.79 11.89
C LEU A 396 5.25 -16.08 11.65
N PHE A 397 4.37 -15.58 12.52
CA PHE A 397 2.93 -15.71 12.39
C PHE A 397 2.43 -15.16 11.05
N MET A 398 2.81 -13.92 10.71
CA MET A 398 2.40 -13.28 9.45
C MET A 398 2.93 -14.02 8.23
N THR A 399 4.19 -14.46 8.25
CA THR A 399 4.83 -15.19 7.15
C THR A 399 4.13 -16.53 6.89
N PHE A 400 3.83 -17.29 7.95
CA PHE A 400 3.11 -18.56 7.81
C PHE A 400 1.66 -18.36 7.38
N ILE A 401 0.96 -17.32 7.84
CA ILE A 401 -0.37 -16.96 7.33
C ILE A 401 -0.34 -16.77 5.81
N PHE A 402 0.59 -15.97 5.30
CA PHE A 402 0.73 -15.77 3.86
C PHE A 402 0.94 -17.10 3.13
N ILE A 403 1.86 -17.92 3.59
CA ILE A 403 2.20 -19.20 2.96
C ILE A 403 1.02 -20.16 2.98
N LYS A 404 0.34 -20.30 4.12
CA LYS A 404 -0.77 -21.25 4.30
C LYS A 404 -1.99 -20.82 3.49
N LEU A 405 -2.33 -19.53 3.46
CA LEU A 405 -3.44 -19.02 2.65
C LEU A 405 -3.16 -19.16 1.16
N VAL A 406 -1.95 -18.81 0.70
CA VAL A 406 -1.55 -18.96 -0.71
C VAL A 406 -1.59 -20.43 -1.14
N ARG A 407 -1.00 -21.34 -0.35
CA ARG A 407 -1.02 -22.79 -0.63
C ARG A 407 -2.43 -23.36 -0.60
N TYR A 408 -3.29 -22.87 0.30
CA TYR A 408 -4.69 -23.29 0.36
C TYR A 408 -5.45 -22.86 -0.90
N ALA A 409 -5.27 -21.61 -1.34
CA ALA A 409 -5.86 -21.10 -2.57
C ALA A 409 -5.43 -21.93 -3.80
N ASP A 410 -4.13 -22.21 -3.93
CA ASP A 410 -3.59 -22.94 -5.07
C ASP A 410 -4.03 -24.41 -5.11
N LYS A 411 -4.23 -25.04 -3.94
CA LYS A 411 -4.57 -26.47 -3.84
C LYS A 411 -6.08 -26.76 -3.85
N TYR A 412 -6.87 -25.91 -3.19
CA TYR A 412 -8.30 -26.18 -2.95
C TYR A 412 -9.23 -25.08 -3.49
N GLY A 413 -8.68 -23.94 -3.93
CA GLY A 413 -9.45 -22.83 -4.44
C GLY A 413 -9.93 -23.04 -5.87
N GLU A 414 -11.16 -22.64 -6.17
CA GLU A 414 -11.65 -22.54 -7.54
C GLU A 414 -10.86 -21.46 -8.29
N GLU A 415 -10.32 -21.79 -9.47
CA GLU A 415 -9.41 -20.92 -10.23
C GLU A 415 -8.16 -20.45 -9.45
N GLY A 416 -7.77 -21.17 -8.38
CA GLY A 416 -6.67 -20.77 -7.51
C GLY A 416 -7.00 -19.60 -6.57
N LYS A 417 -8.28 -19.36 -6.26
CA LYS A 417 -8.74 -18.28 -5.38
C LYS A 417 -9.27 -18.81 -4.05
N LEU A 418 -9.08 -18.03 -2.98
CA LEU A 418 -9.72 -18.34 -1.71
C LEU A 418 -11.26 -18.20 -1.80
N PRO A 419 -12.03 -19.19 -1.28
CA PRO A 419 -13.48 -19.09 -1.16
C PRO A 419 -13.94 -17.84 -0.42
N VAL A 420 -13.26 -17.48 0.66
CA VAL A 420 -13.47 -16.24 1.40
C VAL A 420 -12.28 -15.31 1.17
N ALA A 421 -12.56 -14.09 0.72
CA ALA A 421 -11.51 -13.10 0.52
C ALA A 421 -10.86 -12.74 1.86
N VAL A 422 -9.55 -12.61 1.90
CA VAL A 422 -8.83 -12.24 3.11
C VAL A 422 -8.13 -10.89 2.89
N HIS A 423 -8.41 -9.95 3.77
CA HIS A 423 -7.74 -8.66 3.82
C HIS A 423 -6.79 -8.58 5.01
N ILE A 424 -5.53 -8.29 4.72
CA ILE A 424 -4.49 -8.11 5.73
C ILE A 424 -4.36 -6.61 6.00
N LEU A 425 -4.70 -6.19 7.21
CA LEU A 425 -4.55 -4.84 7.70
C LEU A 425 -3.24 -4.77 8.50
N ALA A 426 -2.15 -4.44 7.81
CA ALA A 426 -0.86 -4.30 8.45
C ALA A 426 -0.74 -2.91 9.09
N ASP A 427 -1.38 -2.70 10.25
CA ASP A 427 -1.20 -1.46 11.02
C ASP A 427 0.23 -1.39 11.55
N GLU A 428 0.87 -0.26 11.29
CA GLU A 428 2.29 -0.02 11.56
C GLU A 428 3.21 -1.17 11.09
N LEU A 429 3.18 -1.45 9.79
CA LEU A 429 3.98 -2.51 9.14
C LEU A 429 5.48 -2.41 9.45
N ALA A 430 6.00 -1.20 9.72
CA ALA A 430 7.40 -0.98 10.08
C ALA A 430 7.73 -1.40 11.53
N ASN A 431 6.74 -1.48 12.42
CA ASN A 431 6.90 -1.93 13.81
C ASN A 431 6.62 -3.43 13.98
N THR A 432 5.89 -4.04 13.05
CA THR A 432 5.83 -5.50 12.97
C THR A 432 7.19 -6.01 12.51
N GLY A 433 7.64 -7.17 13.03
CA GLY A 433 8.83 -7.86 12.50
C GLY A 433 8.84 -7.90 10.97
N ALA A 434 10.02 -7.83 10.36
CA ALA A 434 10.15 -7.83 8.90
C ALA A 434 9.53 -9.12 8.33
N ILE A 435 8.44 -8.99 7.58
CA ILE A 435 7.77 -10.14 6.96
C ILE A 435 8.65 -10.64 5.82
N LEU A 436 9.03 -11.92 5.89
CA LEU A 436 9.98 -12.50 4.95
C LEU A 436 9.46 -12.40 3.51
N GLU A 437 10.26 -11.80 2.63
CA GLU A 437 9.96 -11.60 1.20
C GLU A 437 8.59 -10.96 0.92
N LEU A 438 8.17 -9.98 1.73
CA LEU A 438 6.90 -9.28 1.53
C LEU A 438 6.80 -8.65 0.13
N ASN A 439 7.89 -8.11 -0.40
CA ASN A 439 7.98 -7.52 -1.74
C ASN A 439 7.60 -8.50 -2.87
N LYS A 440 7.96 -9.78 -2.73
CA LYS A 440 7.55 -10.83 -3.67
C LYS A 440 6.12 -11.31 -3.41
N LYS A 441 5.70 -11.38 -2.14
CA LYS A 441 4.36 -11.84 -1.76
C LYS A 441 3.27 -10.87 -2.24
N ILE A 442 3.47 -9.56 -2.05
CA ILE A 442 2.46 -8.55 -2.38
C ILE A 442 2.08 -8.49 -3.88
N SER A 443 2.99 -8.90 -4.77
CA SER A 443 2.74 -8.92 -6.21
C SER A 443 1.88 -10.11 -6.66
N VAL A 444 1.90 -11.23 -5.93
CA VAL A 444 1.24 -12.49 -6.31
C VAL A 444 -0.08 -12.76 -5.59
N ILE A 445 -0.38 -12.04 -4.51
CA ILE A 445 -1.58 -12.27 -3.68
C ILE A 445 -2.90 -11.91 -4.38
N ARG A 446 -2.87 -10.99 -5.37
CA ARG A 446 -4.07 -10.52 -6.06
C ARG A 446 -4.87 -11.66 -6.70
N SER A 447 -4.20 -12.59 -7.39
CA SER A 447 -4.86 -13.68 -8.10
C SER A 447 -5.55 -14.68 -7.16
N ARG A 448 -5.12 -14.70 -5.88
CA ARG A 448 -5.58 -15.64 -4.85
C ARG A 448 -6.69 -15.07 -3.97
N ASN A 449 -7.26 -13.92 -4.35
CA ASN A 449 -8.27 -13.20 -3.57
C ASN A 449 -7.76 -12.74 -2.19
N LEU A 450 -6.46 -12.44 -2.12
CA LEU A 450 -5.77 -11.85 -0.97
C LEU A 450 -5.44 -10.38 -1.27
N SER A 451 -5.52 -9.54 -0.25
CA SER A 451 -5.16 -8.12 -0.35
C SER A 451 -4.53 -7.62 0.93
N ILE A 452 -3.72 -6.57 0.84
CA ILE A 452 -3.05 -5.97 2.00
C ILE A 452 -3.17 -4.45 2.01
N SER A 453 -3.46 -3.89 3.18
CA SER A 453 -3.26 -2.48 3.48
C SER A 453 -1.97 -2.32 4.28
N CYS A 454 -0.94 -1.76 3.66
CA CYS A 454 0.34 -1.45 4.29
C CYS A 454 0.24 -0.07 4.95
N ILE A 455 0.09 -0.02 6.28
CA ILE A 455 -0.01 1.23 7.03
C ILE A 455 1.33 1.51 7.73
N PHE A 456 1.88 2.71 7.57
CA PHE A 456 3.15 3.09 8.21
C PHE A 456 3.23 4.60 8.48
N GLN A 457 4.10 5.03 9.39
CA GLN A 457 4.20 6.45 9.74
C GLN A 457 4.90 7.30 8.69
N ASN A 458 6.07 6.87 8.23
CA ASN A 458 6.91 7.62 7.31
C ASN A 458 7.75 6.68 6.42
N LEU A 459 8.28 7.22 5.33
CA LEU A 459 9.12 6.44 4.41
C LEU A 459 10.47 6.00 5.00
N PRO A 460 11.20 6.81 5.79
CA PRO A 460 12.46 6.37 6.37
C PRO A 460 12.36 5.12 7.26
N GLN A 461 11.28 4.98 8.04
CA GLN A 461 11.04 3.76 8.82
C GLN A 461 10.85 2.53 7.91
N MET A 462 10.11 2.69 6.81
CA MET A 462 9.95 1.63 5.81
C MET A 462 11.28 1.29 5.12
N GLN A 463 12.12 2.29 4.83
CA GLN A 463 13.46 2.09 4.24
C GLN A 463 14.38 1.27 5.15
N ASN A 464 14.33 1.55 6.46
CA ASN A 464 15.14 0.83 7.44
C ASN A 464 14.66 -0.62 7.64
N ARG A 465 13.34 -0.83 7.68
CA ARG A 465 12.77 -2.17 7.88
C ARG A 465 12.89 -3.04 6.62
N TYR A 466 12.72 -2.45 5.43
CA TYR A 466 12.80 -3.12 4.13
C TYR A 466 13.89 -2.47 3.25
N PRO A 467 15.18 -2.77 3.52
CA PRO A 467 16.33 -2.18 2.83
C PRO A 467 16.46 -2.66 1.37
N TYR A 468 17.50 -2.21 0.67
CA TYR A 468 17.80 -2.59 -0.72
C TYR A 468 16.65 -2.31 -1.70
N ASN A 469 15.99 -1.16 -1.53
CA ASN A 469 14.83 -0.73 -2.31
C ASN A 469 13.57 -1.63 -2.22
N GLN A 470 13.54 -2.62 -1.33
CA GLN A 470 12.36 -3.48 -1.12
C GLN A 470 11.11 -2.65 -0.74
N TRP A 471 11.28 -1.60 0.06
CA TRP A 471 10.19 -0.67 0.40
C TRP A 471 9.54 -0.01 -0.85
N GLN A 472 10.33 0.28 -1.90
CA GLN A 472 9.80 0.87 -3.15
C GLN A 472 8.96 -0.15 -3.90
N GLU A 473 9.39 -1.41 -3.93
CA GLU A 473 8.63 -2.50 -4.56
C GLU A 473 7.30 -2.74 -3.83
N ILE A 474 7.29 -2.69 -2.50
CA ILE A 474 6.06 -2.84 -1.70
C ILE A 474 5.07 -1.72 -2.04
N ILE A 475 5.51 -0.46 -2.02
CA ILE A 475 4.66 0.70 -2.36
C ILE A 475 4.27 0.68 -3.85
N GLY A 476 5.16 0.20 -4.72
CA GLY A 476 4.92 0.07 -6.16
C GLY A 476 3.84 -0.95 -6.51
N ASN A 477 3.67 -1.98 -5.68
CA ASN A 477 2.60 -2.98 -5.80
C ASN A 477 1.27 -2.54 -5.16
N CYS A 478 1.17 -1.33 -4.62
CA CYS A 478 -0.08 -0.73 -4.14
C CYS A 478 -0.63 0.25 -5.20
N ASP A 479 -1.71 -0.13 -5.89
CA ASP A 479 -2.32 0.73 -6.92
C ASP A 479 -2.99 1.98 -6.30
N THR A 480 -3.37 1.88 -5.02
CA THR A 480 -3.96 2.96 -4.24
C THR A 480 -2.99 3.39 -3.14
N GLN A 481 -2.75 4.69 -3.04
CA GLN A 481 -1.99 5.28 -1.93
C GLN A 481 -2.81 6.37 -1.27
N LEU A 482 -2.92 6.31 0.06
CA LEU A 482 -3.63 7.28 0.88
C LEU A 482 -2.63 7.98 1.79
N PHE A 483 -2.38 9.25 1.50
CA PHE A 483 -1.47 10.08 2.27
C PHE A 483 -2.25 10.95 3.25
N LEU A 484 -1.93 10.83 4.54
CA LEU A 484 -2.65 11.48 5.64
C LEU A 484 -1.88 12.65 6.27
N GLY A 485 -0.71 13.01 5.72
CA GLY A 485 0.17 14.09 6.20
C GLY A 485 1.48 13.56 6.77
N CYS A 486 2.58 14.31 6.64
CA CYS A 486 3.90 13.92 7.14
C CYS A 486 4.59 15.08 7.87
N THR A 487 5.63 14.75 8.63
CA THR A 487 6.50 15.72 9.31
C THR A 487 7.92 15.71 8.75
N ASP A 488 8.27 14.72 7.93
CA ASP A 488 9.60 14.51 7.38
C ASP A 488 9.73 14.97 5.92
N GLU A 489 10.90 15.49 5.56
CA GLU A 489 11.19 16.01 4.24
C GLU A 489 11.24 14.92 3.17
N VAL A 490 11.69 13.71 3.52
CA VAL A 490 11.80 12.58 2.58
C VAL A 490 10.41 12.19 2.05
N THR A 491 9.44 12.01 2.95
CA THR A 491 8.05 11.72 2.58
C THR A 491 7.41 12.90 1.85
N ALA A 492 7.65 14.15 2.27
CA ALA A 492 7.11 15.33 1.58
C ALA A 492 7.64 15.45 0.14
N THR A 493 8.93 15.22 -0.06
CA THR A 493 9.57 15.23 -1.38
C THR A 493 9.06 14.09 -2.26
N PHE A 494 8.88 12.90 -1.68
CA PHE A 494 8.30 11.76 -2.37
C PHE A 494 6.88 12.09 -2.89
N ILE A 495 6.00 12.63 -2.05
CA ILE A 495 4.64 13.02 -2.43
C ILE A 495 4.64 14.18 -3.45
N SER A 496 5.52 15.17 -3.28
CA SER A 496 5.70 16.27 -4.23
C SER A 496 6.03 15.74 -5.63
N ASN A 497 6.99 14.83 -5.71
CA ASN A 497 7.37 14.19 -6.95
C ASN A 497 6.25 13.32 -7.54
N ARG A 498 5.50 12.60 -6.69
CA ARG A 498 4.33 11.79 -7.09
C ARG A 498 3.16 12.65 -7.61
N SER A 499 3.03 13.88 -7.10
CA SER A 499 1.99 14.83 -7.53
C SER A 499 2.21 15.39 -8.94
N GLY A 500 3.45 15.33 -9.43
CA GLY A 500 3.83 15.71 -10.78
C GLY A 500 4.12 17.20 -10.97
N ASP A 501 4.54 17.54 -12.18
CA ASP A 501 4.82 18.92 -12.59
C ASP A 501 3.62 19.52 -13.34
N VAL A 502 3.37 20.80 -13.09
CA VAL A 502 2.31 21.61 -13.70
C VAL A 502 2.89 22.80 -14.45
N THR A 503 2.21 23.14 -15.54
CA THR A 503 2.51 24.31 -16.36
C THR A 503 1.69 25.49 -15.84
N VAL A 504 2.35 26.50 -15.27
CA VAL A 504 1.68 27.70 -14.72
C VAL A 504 1.84 28.89 -15.66
N GLY A 505 0.76 29.61 -15.91
CA GLY A 505 0.77 30.89 -16.60
C GLY A 505 1.26 31.98 -15.67
N VAL A 506 2.34 32.67 -16.06
CA VAL A 506 2.87 33.83 -15.36
C VAL A 506 2.52 35.05 -16.20
N SER A 507 1.51 35.80 -15.76
CA SER A 507 1.20 37.10 -16.34
C SER A 507 1.94 38.18 -15.56
N SER A 508 2.87 38.87 -16.21
CA SER A 508 3.46 40.09 -15.68
C SER A 508 2.75 41.27 -16.31
N GLU A 509 2.17 42.13 -15.47
CA GLU A 509 1.54 43.38 -15.92
C GLU A 509 2.46 44.54 -15.53
N ALA A 510 3.07 45.18 -16.51
CA ALA A 510 3.81 46.42 -16.29
C ALA A 510 2.88 47.59 -16.60
N LYS A 511 2.53 48.37 -15.57
CA LYS A 511 1.77 49.62 -15.73
C LYS A 511 2.74 50.78 -15.86
N GLN A 512 2.82 51.37 -17.05
CA GLN A 512 3.61 52.58 -17.26
C GLN A 512 2.75 53.79 -16.86
N LEU A 513 3.00 54.33 -15.67
CA LEU A 513 2.41 55.59 -15.23
C LEU A 513 3.22 56.72 -15.86
N ASN A 514 2.87 57.13 -17.08
CA ASN A 514 3.41 58.37 -17.64
C ASN A 514 2.91 59.56 -16.81
N SER A 515 3.82 60.49 -16.53
CA SER A 515 3.52 61.72 -15.80
C SER A 515 2.45 62.53 -16.53
N TRP A 516 1.52 63.06 -15.74
CA TRP A 516 0.38 63.92 -16.07
C TRP A 516 0.54 64.76 -17.36
N ARG A 517 0.21 64.18 -18.51
CA ARG A 517 -0.01 64.92 -19.77
C ARG A 517 -1.46 64.73 -20.19
N VAL A 518 -2.17 65.83 -20.33
CA VAL A 518 -3.63 65.92 -20.55
C VAL A 518 -4.09 65.31 -21.89
N SER A 519 -3.17 64.86 -22.76
CA SER A 519 -3.47 64.30 -24.09
C SER A 519 -3.58 62.77 -24.17
N ASP A 520 -3.06 62.01 -23.20
CA ASP A 520 -3.00 60.54 -23.29
C ASP A 520 -4.00 59.89 -22.33
N TYR A 521 -5.27 59.83 -22.75
CA TYR A 521 -6.38 59.34 -21.91
C TYR A 521 -6.46 57.80 -21.79
N THR A 522 -5.52 57.07 -22.39
CA THR A 522 -5.47 55.60 -22.34
C THR A 522 -4.16 55.13 -21.69
N PRO A 523 -4.18 54.65 -20.44
CA PRO A 523 -3.00 54.03 -19.84
C PRO A 523 -2.58 52.82 -20.68
N GLU A 524 -1.34 52.82 -21.18
CA GLU A 524 -0.76 51.67 -21.87
C GLU A 524 -0.49 50.55 -20.85
N TYR A 525 -1.24 49.45 -20.97
CA TYR A 525 -1.00 48.23 -20.21
C TYR A 525 -0.18 47.27 -21.07
N ARG A 526 1.07 47.00 -20.67
CA ARG A 526 1.85 45.92 -21.27
C ARG A 526 1.67 44.66 -20.44
N GLN A 527 0.84 43.74 -20.91
CA GLN A 527 0.73 42.39 -20.35
C GLN A 527 1.66 41.44 -21.10
N THR A 528 2.62 40.84 -20.41
CA THR A 528 3.41 39.73 -20.94
C THR A 528 2.96 38.43 -20.27
N LYS A 529 2.56 37.45 -21.08
CA LYS A 529 2.21 36.11 -20.61
C LYS A 529 3.38 35.17 -20.89
N SER A 530 4.05 34.71 -19.85
CA SER A 530 5.05 33.65 -19.92
C SER A 530 4.51 32.36 -19.30
N ILE A 531 5.16 31.25 -19.60
CA ILE A 531 4.79 29.93 -19.09
C ILE A 531 5.93 29.46 -18.19
N GLY A 532 5.61 28.99 -16.98
CA GLY A 532 6.57 28.48 -16.00
C GLY A 532 6.32 27.03 -15.62
N LYS A 533 7.35 26.38 -15.07
CA LYS A 533 7.30 25.04 -14.48
C LYS A 533 7.16 25.13 -12.95
N ARG A 534 6.21 24.40 -12.38
CA ARG A 534 6.06 24.27 -10.91
C ARG A 534 5.65 22.83 -10.56
N LYS A 535 6.00 22.33 -9.38
CA LYS A 535 5.38 21.10 -8.83
C LYS A 535 3.90 21.35 -8.53
N LEU A 536 3.03 20.35 -8.70
CA LEU A 536 1.62 20.48 -8.33
C LEU A 536 1.48 20.84 -6.86
N LEU A 537 2.22 20.16 -5.99
CA LEU A 537 2.37 20.48 -4.58
C LEU A 537 3.86 20.57 -4.27
N THR A 538 4.31 21.68 -3.68
CA THR A 538 5.71 21.76 -3.20
C THR A 538 5.87 20.95 -1.91
N PRO A 539 7.09 20.49 -1.56
CA PRO A 539 7.32 19.79 -0.29
C PRO A 539 6.85 20.58 0.93
N ASP A 540 7.04 21.90 0.89
CA ASP A 540 6.56 22.83 1.93
C ASP A 540 5.02 22.93 1.98
N GLU A 541 4.31 22.95 0.83
CA GLU A 541 2.85 22.86 0.81
C GLU A 541 2.33 21.54 1.40
N ILE A 542 3.08 20.45 1.20
CA ILE A 542 2.74 19.11 1.72
C ILE A 542 2.91 19.05 3.23
N LEU A 543 4.01 19.60 3.76
CA LEU A 543 4.25 19.70 5.20
C LEU A 543 3.21 20.59 5.91
N ARG A 544 2.63 21.56 5.19
CA ARG A 544 1.60 22.48 5.70
C ARG A 544 0.17 22.06 5.35
N LEU A 545 -0.05 20.82 4.91
CA LEU A 545 -1.41 20.33 4.66
C LEU A 545 -2.24 20.35 5.95
N PRO A 546 -3.53 20.78 5.88
CA PRO A 546 -4.41 20.75 7.02
C PRO A 546 -4.59 19.33 7.59
N LEU A 547 -4.73 19.23 8.91
CA LEU A 547 -4.83 17.96 9.62
C LEU A 547 -6.05 17.13 9.21
N ASP A 548 -7.11 17.75 8.71
CA ASP A 548 -8.33 17.08 8.25
C ASP A 548 -8.27 16.70 6.76
N THR A 549 -7.19 17.02 6.05
CA THR A 549 -7.05 16.75 4.61
C THR A 549 -6.19 15.52 4.36
N ALA A 550 -6.54 14.75 3.34
CA ALA A 550 -5.78 13.63 2.81
C ALA A 550 -5.59 13.76 1.29
N LEU A 551 -4.55 13.14 0.77
CA LEU A 551 -4.32 13.00 -0.66
C LEU A 551 -4.49 11.54 -1.07
N VAL A 552 -5.32 11.31 -2.07
CA VAL A 552 -5.55 10.00 -2.68
C VAL A 552 -4.82 9.97 -4.02
N ILE A 553 -3.94 8.97 -4.16
CA ILE A 553 -3.12 8.76 -5.36
C ILE A 553 -3.50 7.40 -5.92
N LEU A 554 -4.11 7.38 -7.10
CA LEU A 554 -4.53 6.17 -7.80
C LEU A 554 -3.66 5.97 -9.04
N ARG A 555 -3.32 4.71 -9.36
CA ARG A 555 -2.52 4.40 -10.55
C ARG A 555 -3.22 4.89 -11.83
N GLY A 556 -2.48 5.69 -12.61
CA GLY A 556 -2.95 6.21 -13.89
C GLY A 556 -3.94 7.38 -13.77
N GLN A 557 -4.12 7.94 -12.57
CA GLN A 557 -5.02 9.07 -12.34
C GLN A 557 -4.27 10.25 -11.70
N LYS A 558 -4.87 11.43 -11.79
CA LYS A 558 -4.42 12.64 -11.08
C LYS A 558 -4.62 12.50 -9.57
N VAL A 559 -3.88 13.29 -8.78
CA VAL A 559 -4.04 13.30 -7.32
C VAL A 559 -5.40 13.90 -6.96
N LEU A 560 -6.11 13.27 -6.02
CA LEU A 560 -7.36 13.77 -5.48
C LEU A 560 -7.13 14.26 -4.04
N LYS A 561 -7.54 15.51 -3.76
CA LYS A 561 -7.55 16.06 -2.41
C LYS A 561 -8.92 15.78 -1.79
N VAL A 562 -8.95 15.14 -0.63
CA VAL A 562 -10.18 14.79 0.11
C VAL A 562 -10.06 15.20 1.57
N GLU A 563 -11.19 15.32 2.27
CA GLU A 563 -11.17 15.37 3.73
C GLU A 563 -11.09 13.95 4.30
N LYS A 564 -10.52 13.79 5.50
CA LYS A 564 -10.45 12.51 6.20
C LYS A 564 -11.85 12.08 6.66
N TYR A 565 -12.18 10.81 6.47
CA TYR A 565 -13.45 10.24 6.94
C TYR A 565 -13.25 9.63 8.33
N ASP A 566 -13.65 10.31 9.41
CA ASP A 566 -13.57 9.70 10.76
C ASP A 566 -14.56 8.53 10.89
N TYR A 567 -14.13 7.42 11.47
CA TYR A 567 -14.96 6.22 11.64
C TYR A 567 -16.24 6.48 12.44
N THR A 568 -16.26 7.52 13.27
CA THR A 568 -17.45 7.94 14.05
C THR A 568 -18.65 8.30 13.16
N LEU A 569 -18.40 8.68 11.91
CA LEU A 569 -19.43 8.95 10.90
C LEU A 569 -20.04 7.66 10.33
N HIS A 570 -19.40 6.51 10.51
CA HIS A 570 -19.92 5.22 10.04
C HIS A 570 -21.13 4.79 10.89
N PRO A 571 -22.25 4.32 10.29
CA PRO A 571 -23.44 3.91 11.03
C PRO A 571 -23.18 2.84 12.10
N ASP A 572 -22.32 1.86 11.80
CA ASP A 572 -21.97 0.77 12.71
C ASP A 572 -21.00 1.20 13.84
N ALA A 573 -20.47 2.43 13.83
CA ALA A 573 -19.62 2.92 14.91
C ALA A 573 -20.36 2.97 16.27
N LYS A 574 -21.68 3.09 16.25
CA LYS A 574 -22.52 3.05 17.46
C LYS A 574 -22.65 1.66 18.08
N LYS A 575 -22.31 0.60 17.34
CA LYS A 575 -22.33 -0.79 17.81
C LYS A 575 -21.04 -1.20 18.50
N LEU A 576 -20.00 -0.38 18.46
CA LEU A 576 -18.71 -0.71 19.05
C LEU A 576 -18.82 -0.75 20.57
N THR A 577 -18.41 -1.88 21.15
CA THR A 577 -18.29 -2.07 22.60
C THR A 577 -16.83 -2.32 22.91
N PRO A 578 -16.15 -1.42 23.65
CA PRO A 578 -14.73 -1.58 23.93
C PRO A 578 -14.50 -2.81 24.83
N ARG A 579 -13.52 -3.65 24.48
CA ARG A 579 -13.10 -4.81 25.28
C ARG A 579 -11.59 -4.87 25.35
N LYS A 580 -11.00 -4.79 26.55
CA LYS A 580 -9.54 -4.82 26.66
C LYS A 580 -8.96 -6.16 26.21
N ALA A 581 -7.79 -6.12 25.58
CA ALA A 581 -7.07 -7.36 25.23
C ALA A 581 -6.71 -8.20 26.47
N SER A 582 -6.55 -7.56 27.65
CA SER A 582 -6.32 -8.22 28.94
C SER A 582 -7.53 -8.99 29.48
N GLU A 583 -8.73 -8.75 28.95
CA GLU A 583 -9.96 -9.44 29.36
C GLU A 583 -10.20 -10.72 28.53
N HIS A 584 -9.43 -10.93 27.45
CA HIS A 584 -9.54 -12.14 26.63
C HIS A 584 -9.09 -13.37 27.41
N ILE A 585 -9.93 -14.41 27.44
CA ILE A 585 -9.60 -15.67 28.10
C ILE A 585 -9.51 -16.78 27.04
N PRO A 586 -8.29 -17.26 26.72
CA PRO A 586 -8.09 -18.28 25.71
C PRO A 586 -8.53 -19.68 26.19
N GLU A 587 -8.70 -20.62 25.27
CA GLU A 587 -9.28 -21.95 25.56
C GLU A 587 -8.36 -22.80 26.44
N TRP A 588 -7.05 -22.79 26.20
CA TRP A 588 -6.04 -23.50 26.99
C TRP A 588 -6.02 -23.05 28.45
N ARG A 589 -6.35 -21.78 28.72
CA ARG A 589 -6.47 -21.26 30.08
C ARG A 589 -7.78 -21.70 30.73
N LYS A 590 -8.89 -21.75 29.98
CA LYS A 590 -10.19 -22.26 30.47
C LYS A 590 -10.11 -23.74 30.83
N ASN A 591 -9.36 -24.52 30.06
CA ASN A 591 -9.23 -25.96 30.22
C ASN A 591 -8.24 -26.37 31.33
N GLY A 592 -7.57 -25.41 31.99
CA GLY A 592 -6.66 -25.68 33.12
C GLY A 592 -5.36 -26.39 32.75
N SER A 593 -5.03 -26.52 31.46
CA SER A 593 -3.84 -27.18 30.93
C SER A 593 -2.58 -26.35 31.16
N SER A 594 -2.15 -26.26 32.42
CA SER A 594 -1.04 -25.42 32.89
C SER A 594 0.28 -26.16 33.09
N GLU A 595 0.28 -27.49 32.94
CA GLU A 595 1.46 -28.35 33.05
C GLU A 595 2.11 -28.58 31.68
N GLU A 596 3.36 -28.14 31.53
CA GLU A 596 4.17 -28.46 30.34
C GLU A 596 4.43 -29.98 30.34
N THR A 597 4.11 -30.68 29.25
CA THR A 597 4.44 -32.09 29.11
C THR A 597 5.96 -32.26 29.07
N GLU A 598 6.56 -32.77 30.15
CA GLU A 598 7.99 -33.09 30.20
C GLU A 598 8.29 -34.34 29.39
N TYR A 599 8.49 -34.19 28.08
CA TYR A 599 9.00 -35.27 27.24
C TYR A 599 10.52 -35.17 27.14
N ARG A 600 11.22 -36.23 27.58
CA ARG A 600 12.64 -36.45 27.26
C ARG A 600 12.71 -37.63 26.29
N PRO A 601 13.34 -37.48 25.11
CA PRO A 601 13.47 -38.60 24.18
C PRO A 601 14.22 -39.73 24.87
N GLN A 602 13.54 -40.86 25.09
CA GLN A 602 14.23 -42.07 25.55
C GLN A 602 14.97 -42.68 24.37
N PRO A 603 16.25 -43.11 24.54
CA PRO A 603 16.90 -43.93 23.54
C PRO A 603 16.04 -45.16 23.30
N SER A 604 15.78 -45.49 22.03
CA SER A 604 14.97 -46.64 21.63
C SER A 604 15.37 -47.90 22.42
N PRO A 605 14.43 -48.67 22.98
CA PRO A 605 14.75 -49.91 23.68
C PRO A 605 15.13 -50.98 22.66
N GLY A 606 16.40 -50.93 22.22
CA GLY A 606 16.91 -51.71 21.09
C GLY A 606 18.40 -52.03 21.19
N SER A 607 18.95 -52.18 22.39
CA SER A 607 20.10 -53.05 22.62
C SER A 607 20.11 -53.47 24.07
N ALA A 608 19.33 -54.51 24.39
CA ALA A 608 19.47 -55.22 25.64
C ALA A 608 20.95 -55.58 25.81
N LYS A 609 21.59 -54.99 26.83
CA LYS A 609 22.92 -55.35 27.31
C LYS A 609 23.03 -56.87 27.31
N ARG A 610 23.81 -57.40 26.37
CA ARG A 610 24.15 -58.83 26.32
C ARG A 610 24.91 -59.12 27.62
N LYS A 611 24.19 -59.64 28.62
CA LYS A 611 24.77 -60.10 29.89
C LYS A 611 25.91 -61.04 29.53
N ARG A 612 27.14 -60.67 29.90
CA ARG A 612 28.30 -61.56 29.91
C ARG A 612 27.91 -62.80 30.70
N ARG A 613 27.73 -63.94 30.02
CA ARG A 613 27.76 -65.25 30.65
C ARG A 613 29.22 -65.65 30.79
N SER A 614 29.64 -65.80 32.04
CA SER A 614 30.86 -66.49 32.43
C SER A 614 30.73 -67.97 32.11
N SER A 615 31.58 -68.49 31.23
CA SER A 615 31.86 -69.92 31.16
C SER A 615 33.36 -70.12 30.94
N SER A 616 34.02 -70.52 32.01
CA SER A 616 35.35 -71.10 32.04
C SER A 616 35.34 -72.47 31.34
N ALA A 617 36.12 -72.62 30.27
CA ALA A 617 36.74 -73.88 29.88
C ALA A 617 37.88 -73.60 28.89
N SER A 618 39.08 -73.97 29.30
CA SER A 618 40.35 -73.93 28.58
C SER A 618 40.38 -74.89 27.38
N ILE A 619 41.02 -74.51 26.26
CA ILE A 619 41.89 -75.37 25.43
C ILE A 619 42.71 -74.52 24.43
N ALA A 620 44.02 -74.78 24.44
CA ALA A 620 45.08 -74.67 23.43
C ALA A 620 45.31 -73.39 22.58
N LYS A 621 46.54 -72.87 22.72
CA LYS A 621 47.21 -71.90 21.83
C LYS A 621 47.39 -72.48 20.42
N GLN A 622 46.90 -71.75 19.41
CA GLN A 622 47.49 -71.73 18.07
C GLN A 622 47.60 -70.27 17.61
N LYS A 623 48.82 -69.87 17.22
CA LYS A 623 49.13 -68.57 16.63
C LYS A 623 48.66 -68.54 15.16
N PRO A 624 47.96 -67.52 14.68
CA PRO A 624 47.85 -67.28 13.25
C PRO A 624 49.09 -66.53 12.73
N HIS A 625 49.62 -67.03 11.63
CA HIS A 625 50.68 -66.46 10.81
C HIS A 625 50.30 -65.06 10.30
N PHE A 626 51.21 -64.11 10.39
CA PHE A 626 51.20 -62.88 9.60
C PHE A 626 51.91 -63.15 8.27
N THR A 627 51.25 -62.85 7.15
CA THR A 627 51.91 -62.63 5.84
C THR A 627 51.60 -61.20 5.42
N SER A 628 52.67 -60.42 5.34
CA SER A 628 52.70 -59.03 4.92
C SER A 628 53.00 -58.95 3.43
N GLU A 629 52.10 -58.37 2.63
CA GLU A 629 52.47 -57.78 1.34
C GLU A 629 51.73 -56.44 1.15
N PRO A 630 52.44 -55.34 0.80
CA PRO A 630 51.83 -54.07 0.45
C PRO A 630 51.69 -53.97 -1.07
N VAL A 631 50.55 -53.51 -1.57
CA VAL A 631 50.43 -53.06 -2.97
C VAL A 631 49.77 -51.70 -2.99
N TYR A 632 50.62 -50.67 -2.97
CA TYR A 632 50.34 -49.34 -3.51
C TYR A 632 50.89 -49.35 -4.94
N GLN A 633 50.10 -48.91 -5.92
CA GLN A 633 50.56 -48.62 -7.28
C GLN A 633 50.23 -47.15 -7.60
N GLU A 634 51.23 -46.40 -8.06
CA GLU A 634 51.07 -45.07 -8.63
C GLU A 634 50.47 -45.16 -10.04
N PRO A 635 49.61 -44.21 -10.46
CA PRO A 635 49.02 -44.21 -11.80
C PRO A 635 50.01 -43.67 -12.86
N THR A 636 50.01 -44.29 -14.04
CA THR A 636 50.79 -43.88 -15.22
C THR A 636 49.98 -42.96 -16.17
N PRO A 637 50.64 -42.16 -17.03
CA PRO A 637 50.05 -41.00 -17.71
C PRO A 637 49.11 -41.26 -18.91
N ASP A 638 48.58 -42.47 -19.07
CA ASP A 638 47.76 -42.85 -20.23
C ASP A 638 46.24 -42.96 -19.92
N ASP A 639 45.82 -42.83 -18.67
CA ASP A 639 44.40 -42.98 -18.26
C ASP A 639 43.53 -41.71 -18.46
N PHE A 640 44.02 -40.70 -19.20
CA PHE A 640 43.35 -39.39 -19.33
C PHE A 640 42.77 -39.08 -20.73
N MET A 641 42.61 -40.07 -21.62
CA MET A 641 42.31 -39.81 -23.04
C MET A 641 41.04 -40.44 -23.63
N GLU A 642 40.09 -40.98 -22.86
CA GLU A 642 38.89 -41.61 -23.44
C GLU A 642 37.52 -40.94 -23.20
N ASP A 643 37.38 -39.94 -22.32
CA ASP A 643 36.05 -39.39 -22.00
C ASP A 643 35.72 -38.01 -22.63
N PHE A 644 36.53 -37.52 -23.58
CA PHE A 644 36.39 -36.15 -24.13
C PHE A 644 35.84 -36.05 -25.57
N PHE A 645 35.21 -37.10 -26.11
CA PHE A 645 34.58 -37.01 -27.44
C PHE A 645 33.22 -37.70 -27.50
N GLN A 646 32.18 -37.04 -26.97
CA GLN A 646 30.83 -37.16 -27.51
C GLN A 646 29.95 -35.96 -27.15
N GLU A 647 29.59 -35.21 -28.18
CA GLU A 647 28.36 -34.40 -28.38
C GLU A 647 28.55 -32.91 -28.78
N ASN A 648 28.41 -32.71 -30.09
CA ASN A 648 27.64 -31.67 -30.79
C ASN A 648 28.07 -30.18 -30.67
N PHE A 649 28.84 -29.75 -31.68
CA PHE A 649 29.00 -28.35 -32.09
C PHE A 649 27.83 -27.91 -33.00
N ILE A 650 27.22 -26.77 -32.65
CA ILE A 650 26.44 -25.90 -33.56
C ILE A 650 27.27 -24.60 -33.69
N GLU A 651 27.56 -24.20 -34.92
CA GLU A 651 28.24 -22.94 -35.28
C GLU A 651 27.34 -21.71 -35.02
N ASP A 652 27.91 -20.61 -34.49
CA ASP A 652 27.82 -19.29 -35.15
C ASP A 652 28.58 -18.15 -34.42
N SER A 653 29.47 -17.50 -35.19
CA SER A 653 29.94 -16.09 -35.17
C SER A 653 30.87 -15.53 -34.05
N PRO A 654 31.87 -14.67 -34.40
CA PRO A 654 32.84 -14.08 -33.46
C PRO A 654 32.56 -12.60 -33.17
N ASP A 655 32.60 -12.19 -31.90
CA ASP A 655 32.99 -10.83 -31.49
C ASP A 655 33.13 -10.74 -29.98
N SER A 656 34.37 -10.55 -29.48
CA SER A 656 34.68 -9.60 -28.40
C SER A 656 36.15 -9.75 -28.00
N GLY A 657 36.92 -8.68 -28.23
CA GLY A 657 38.35 -8.59 -27.89
C GLY A 657 38.62 -8.59 -26.38
N MET A 658 39.71 -9.25 -26.00
CA MET A 658 40.32 -9.10 -24.68
C MET A 658 41.04 -7.75 -24.60
N VAL A 659 40.76 -6.99 -23.55
CA VAL A 659 41.58 -5.85 -23.10
C VAL A 659 42.34 -6.31 -21.84
N PRO A 660 43.66 -6.05 -21.70
CA PRO A 660 44.39 -6.39 -20.49
C PRO A 660 44.05 -5.40 -19.35
N LEU A 661 43.86 -5.92 -18.15
CA LEU A 661 43.69 -5.16 -16.91
C LEU A 661 44.96 -4.38 -16.56
N ASP A 662 44.83 -3.06 -16.51
CA ASP A 662 45.87 -2.13 -16.07
C ASP A 662 45.91 -2.05 -14.53
N LYS A 663 47.11 -1.95 -13.96
CA LYS A 663 47.41 -2.26 -12.55
C LYS A 663 47.53 -1.04 -11.63
N ASP A 664 47.07 0.14 -12.06
CA ASP A 664 47.23 1.40 -11.30
C ASP A 664 45.89 2.11 -11.03
N SER A 665 45.01 1.49 -10.26
CA SER A 665 43.90 2.23 -9.65
C SER A 665 43.51 1.66 -8.28
N ILE A 666 44.45 1.77 -7.35
CA ILE A 666 44.16 1.83 -5.91
C ILE A 666 44.74 3.16 -5.45
N MET A 667 43.88 4.20 -5.41
CA MET A 667 43.88 5.33 -4.47
C MET A 667 42.92 6.42 -4.97
N SER A 668 41.66 6.35 -4.51
CA SER A 668 40.80 7.51 -4.19
C SER A 668 39.55 7.04 -3.46
#